data_AF-A0A1S3K5U3-F1
#
_entry.id   AF-A0A1S3K5U3-F1
#
_cell.length_a   1.000
_cell.length_b   1.000
_cell.length_c   1.000
_cell.angle_alpha   90.00
_cell.angle_beta   90.00
_cell.angle_gamma   90.00
#
_symmetry.space_group_name_H-M   'P 1'
#
loop_
_entity.id
_entity.type
_entity.pdbx_description
1 polymer ?
#
loop_
_entity_poly.entity_id
_entity_poly.type
_entity_poly.pdbx_seq_one_letter_code
_entity_poly.pdbx_strand_id
1 'polypeptide(L)'
;MAADQQQFEALLQSLLSTENKTRSQAEEAYEAITIQSKLPLLLTTVKNGNTGVEVRTMAAVLLRRLFTTSFEDWWPALPEDIRGVMKEQLLLAIQGESMQPVRKKICDAVAEFSRCLIDEEGNNQWPEVLKFMFDCASSPDPGLKEGALHIFCAVPGIFGNQQSHYIDVIKQMLHQCIHDQGSREVRYEAIRAATSFLMSNEKEDHLLSHFRDLLPGIVEGVTQSIQQGTDDSILKCLIDLAENTPKYLRSQLETLFGLCLKVISDANMEDNWRQLALEVIVTLSETAPAMVRKYEKFIPLLVPQVLAMMVDLEEEEDWATSDEVEEDDNDSNAIAGESALDRLACGLGGKTMLPHIIANVPQMLSSPDWRYRHAALMAISACGEGCHKQMEQMLSNILEAVLPYTHDQHPRVRYAACNALGQLSTDFGPMFQKKFHAKVIPGILMVLDDTAHPRVQAHAGAALVNFSEDCPKGILVPYLDTIMGKLEQVLNAKFKELVEKGQKLVLEQVVTTLASVADTAEEKFINYYDRFMPCLKYIVQNATSEELRMLRGKTIECISLIGLAVGKEKFYPDCGDVMQLLLKTQTDSGDLADDDPQISYMISAWARMCKILGKEFEQYLPMVMGPVLKAASIKPEVALVDSQDMQSMEGDNDWQFVTLGDQQSFGIKTAGLEEKATACQMLVCYARELKEGFSEYTEQVVKIMVPLLKFYFHDDCRIAAAESLPFLLDCARIRGDQYLAEMWQYICPELLKAVEMEPEKDILAEVMHSLAQCIEKLGNGCLNDHQMSELVRILDKTMKDHFERQAERQEQRKDEDYDDVVEESLLDEDDTDVYVLTKVSDILHALFGTHKEAFLPVYEQLLPHFAKLLGPAQPWPDRQWALCIWDDVLEHTGPHSIKYQEYFLSLMLEYINDKQGEVRQAASYGIGVMAQHGGSGYAQACSEAIPRLLKVIQDPEARSVDNISPTENAISAVTKICKYNPGNINIDEIIPHWLSWLPVWEDEEEAVHVYGYLCDLIEMNHPLVLGENSQNLPRLLTVMVEPFRREAIDKTSELGVRMLNILRQVQTNGDIFQACVGQMSPEQQATLSQLLAQS
;
A
#
# COMPACT_ATOMS: atom_id res chain seq x y z
N MET A 1 5.15 -41.77 42.97
CA MET A 1 4.52 -40.45 43.18
C MET A 1 5.42 -39.48 43.92
N ALA A 2 5.71 -39.62 45.23
CA ALA A 2 6.52 -38.61 45.94
C ALA A 2 7.99 -38.48 45.45
N ALA A 3 8.63 -39.60 45.07
CA ALA A 3 9.98 -39.58 44.49
C ALA A 3 10.00 -38.99 43.08
N ASP A 4 8.99 -39.31 42.27
CA ASP A 4 8.84 -38.78 40.90
C ASP A 4 8.55 -37.27 40.92
N GLN A 5 7.79 -36.79 41.91
CA GLN A 5 7.50 -35.37 42.12
C GLN A 5 8.77 -34.57 42.47
N GLN A 6 9.62 -35.08 43.37
CA GLN A 6 10.88 -34.41 43.72
C GLN A 6 11.87 -34.37 42.54
N GLN A 7 11.91 -35.43 41.73
CA GLN A 7 12.72 -35.45 40.50
C GLN A 7 12.20 -34.43 39.48
N PHE A 8 10.88 -34.31 39.35
CA PHE A 8 10.26 -33.33 38.45
C PHE A 8 10.51 -31.88 38.91
N GLU A 9 10.39 -31.60 40.21
CA GLU A 9 10.74 -30.27 40.76
C GLU A 9 12.21 -29.91 40.51
N ALA A 10 13.13 -30.88 40.64
CA ALA A 10 14.54 -30.68 40.29
C ALA A 10 14.77 -30.46 38.79
N LEU A 11 13.99 -31.12 37.94
CA LEU A 11 14.00 -30.89 36.49
C LEU A 11 13.57 -29.46 36.16
N LEU A 12 12.47 -28.98 36.75
CA LEU A 12 12.00 -27.60 36.58
C LEU A 12 13.03 -26.57 37.09
N GLN A 13 13.71 -26.85 38.19
CA GLN A 13 14.81 -26.01 38.66
C GLN A 13 15.98 -25.97 37.65
N SER A 14 16.21 -27.08 36.93
CA SER A 14 17.27 -27.17 35.91
C SER A 14 16.93 -26.37 34.64
N LEU A 15 15.65 -26.22 34.31
CA LEU A 15 15.17 -25.33 33.23
C LEU A 15 15.48 -23.85 33.52
N LEU A 16 15.60 -23.48 34.79
CA LEU A 16 15.95 -22.13 35.24
C LEU A 16 17.47 -21.89 35.31
N SER A 17 18.29 -22.85 34.88
CA SER A 17 19.76 -22.72 34.92
C SER A 17 20.25 -21.70 33.91
N THR A 18 21.24 -20.89 34.31
CA THR A 18 21.96 -19.98 33.40
C THR A 18 22.96 -20.71 32.49
N GLU A 19 23.24 -21.99 32.74
CA GLU A 19 24.09 -22.82 31.88
C GLU A 19 23.29 -23.45 30.74
N ASN A 20 23.51 -23.00 29.50
CA ASN A 20 22.81 -23.49 28.30
C ASN A 20 22.78 -25.02 28.19
N LYS A 21 23.90 -25.70 28.47
CA LYS A 21 23.97 -27.17 28.40
C LYS A 21 23.01 -27.85 29.38
N THR A 22 22.93 -27.33 30.61
CA THR A 22 22.06 -27.87 31.66
C THR A 22 20.59 -27.58 31.34
N ARG A 23 20.29 -26.38 30.83
CA ARG A 23 18.94 -25.98 30.39
C ARG A 23 18.44 -26.83 29.22
N SER A 24 19.21 -26.96 28.13
CA SER A 24 18.81 -27.74 26.95
C SER A 24 18.61 -29.24 27.25
N GLN A 25 19.44 -29.81 28.14
CA GLN A 25 19.23 -31.19 28.60
C GLN A 25 17.94 -31.34 29.42
N ALA A 26 17.58 -30.33 30.21
CA ALA A 26 16.33 -30.30 30.96
C ALA A 26 15.11 -30.10 30.04
N GLU A 27 15.23 -29.30 28.98
CA GLU A 27 14.20 -29.10 27.95
C GLU A 27 13.90 -30.42 27.22
N GLU A 28 14.94 -31.11 26.71
CA GLU A 28 14.79 -32.43 26.07
C GLU A 28 14.14 -33.46 27.02
N ALA A 29 14.59 -33.48 28.29
CA ALA A 29 14.03 -34.38 29.29
C ALA A 29 12.57 -34.05 29.63
N TYR A 30 12.20 -32.77 29.65
CA TYR A 30 10.81 -32.33 29.87
C TYR A 30 9.91 -32.70 28.68
N GLU A 31 10.38 -32.51 27.44
CA GLU A 31 9.63 -32.87 26.24
C GLU A 31 9.41 -34.38 26.10
N ALA A 32 10.36 -35.19 26.58
CA ALA A 32 10.21 -36.65 26.60
C ALA A 32 9.11 -37.16 27.57
N ILE A 33 8.61 -36.34 28.50
CA ILE A 33 7.56 -36.74 29.46
C ILE A 33 6.20 -36.72 28.76
N THR A 34 5.48 -37.84 28.84
CA THR A 34 4.12 -37.94 28.28
C THR A 34 3.14 -36.99 28.98
N ILE A 35 2.19 -36.44 28.23
CA ILE A 35 1.19 -35.49 28.74
C ILE A 35 0.44 -36.04 29.96
N GLN A 36 0.08 -37.33 29.92
CA GLN A 36 -0.61 -38.04 31.01
C GLN A 36 0.17 -38.01 32.34
N SER A 37 1.50 -37.94 32.29
CA SER A 37 2.36 -37.84 33.46
C SER A 37 2.71 -36.39 33.79
N LYS A 38 2.97 -35.57 32.75
CA LYS A 38 3.36 -34.16 32.83
C LYS A 38 2.31 -33.33 33.57
N LEU A 39 1.04 -33.52 33.23
CA LEU A 39 -0.07 -32.71 33.70
C LEU A 39 -0.34 -32.83 35.24
N PRO A 40 -0.45 -34.04 35.83
CA PRO A 40 -0.54 -34.18 37.29
C PRO A 40 0.69 -33.64 38.04
N LEU A 41 1.89 -33.80 37.47
CA LEU A 41 3.14 -33.33 38.07
C LEU A 41 3.18 -31.79 38.11
N LEU A 42 2.79 -31.12 37.02
CA LEU A 42 2.67 -29.66 36.96
C LEU A 42 1.65 -29.15 37.97
N LEU A 43 0.42 -29.68 37.97
CA LEU A 43 -0.64 -29.28 38.90
C LEU A 43 -0.25 -29.47 40.37
N THR A 44 0.42 -30.58 40.69
CA THR A 44 0.90 -30.86 42.05
C THR A 44 2.00 -29.86 42.46
N THR A 45 2.93 -29.56 41.55
CA THR A 45 4.00 -28.59 41.80
C THR A 45 3.43 -27.20 42.07
N VAL A 46 2.50 -26.75 41.22
CA VAL A 46 1.84 -25.45 41.37
C VAL A 46 1.18 -25.30 42.74
N LYS A 47 0.54 -26.36 43.27
CA LYS A 47 -0.16 -26.33 44.57
C LYS A 47 0.74 -26.55 45.78
N ASN A 48 1.98 -27.00 45.60
CA ASN A 48 2.86 -27.33 46.71
C ASN A 48 3.48 -26.06 47.30
N GLY A 49 2.87 -25.51 48.35
CA GLY A 49 3.38 -24.32 49.04
C GLY A 49 4.76 -24.47 49.70
N ASN A 50 5.33 -25.68 49.74
CA ASN A 50 6.71 -25.91 50.19
C ASN A 50 7.75 -25.80 49.06
N THR A 51 7.31 -25.77 47.80
CA THR A 51 8.18 -25.64 46.63
C THR A 51 8.53 -24.16 46.42
N GLY A 52 9.75 -23.87 45.96
CA GLY A 52 10.20 -22.50 45.71
C GLY A 52 9.32 -21.75 44.71
N VAL A 53 9.16 -20.44 44.91
CA VAL A 53 8.30 -19.57 44.08
C VAL A 53 8.65 -19.69 42.60
N GLU A 54 9.93 -19.62 42.23
CA GLU A 54 10.40 -19.70 40.84
C GLU A 54 9.98 -20.99 40.14
N VAL A 55 10.12 -22.14 40.83
CA VAL A 55 9.73 -23.46 40.30
C VAL A 55 8.21 -23.55 40.12
N ARG A 56 7.43 -22.99 41.05
CA ARG A 56 5.96 -22.96 40.97
C ARG A 56 5.47 -22.05 39.85
N THR A 57 6.11 -20.89 39.67
CA THR A 57 5.88 -19.98 38.54
C THR A 57 6.16 -20.68 37.21
N MET A 58 7.33 -21.33 37.07
CA MET A 58 7.69 -22.10 35.88
C MET A 58 6.67 -23.22 35.61
N ALA A 59 6.24 -23.95 36.64
CA ALA A 59 5.22 -24.98 36.50
C ALA A 59 3.87 -24.41 35.99
N ALA A 60 3.46 -23.23 36.44
CA ALA A 60 2.23 -22.58 35.98
C ALA A 60 2.35 -22.09 34.53
N VAL A 61 3.50 -21.52 34.13
CA VAL A 61 3.77 -21.11 32.74
C VAL A 61 3.74 -22.32 31.79
N LEU A 62 4.42 -23.40 32.16
CA LEU A 62 4.44 -24.63 31.38
C LEU A 62 3.06 -25.31 31.30
N LEU A 63 2.26 -25.20 32.37
CA LEU A 63 0.88 -25.69 32.38
C LEU A 63 0.02 -24.92 31.36
N ARG A 64 0.14 -23.59 31.30
CA ARG A 64 -0.54 -22.77 30.29
C ARG A 64 -0.08 -23.14 28.87
N ARG A 65 1.24 -23.23 28.62
CA ARG A 65 1.78 -23.61 27.29
C ARG A 65 1.22 -24.95 26.81
N LEU A 66 1.07 -25.93 27.71
CA LEU A 66 0.45 -27.22 27.38
C LEU A 66 -1.01 -27.08 26.91
N PHE A 67 -1.78 -26.15 27.50
CA PHE A 67 -3.14 -25.85 27.09
C PHE A 67 -3.16 -25.16 25.72
N THR A 68 -2.25 -24.24 25.47
CA THR A 68 -2.19 -23.55 24.17
C THR A 68 -1.81 -24.47 23.02
N THR A 69 -0.80 -25.33 23.18
CA THR A 69 -0.17 -26.01 22.03
C THR A 69 -0.79 -27.35 21.62
N SER A 70 -1.48 -28.05 22.53
CA SER A 70 -1.88 -29.44 22.29
C SER A 70 -3.20 -29.87 22.91
N PHE A 71 -4.03 -28.93 23.39
CA PHE A 71 -5.25 -29.26 24.14
C PHE A 71 -6.18 -30.24 23.41
N GLU A 72 -6.41 -30.05 22.11
CA GLU A 72 -7.28 -30.90 21.31
C GLU A 72 -6.78 -32.36 21.20
N ASP A 73 -5.46 -32.57 21.29
CA ASP A 73 -4.86 -33.91 21.16
C ASP A 73 -5.12 -34.80 22.38
N TRP A 74 -5.20 -34.22 23.58
CA TRP A 74 -5.24 -34.98 24.83
C TRP A 74 -6.50 -34.76 25.66
N TRP A 75 -7.14 -33.59 25.62
CA TRP A 75 -8.31 -33.30 26.44
C TRP A 75 -9.51 -34.21 26.13
N PRO A 76 -9.87 -34.48 24.87
CA PRO A 76 -10.98 -35.38 24.55
C PRO A 76 -10.70 -36.84 24.95
N ALA A 77 -9.43 -37.23 25.06
CA ALA A 77 -9.01 -38.59 25.42
C ALA A 77 -9.07 -38.87 26.93
N LEU A 78 -9.24 -37.84 27.78
CA LEU A 78 -9.31 -38.01 29.23
C LEU A 78 -10.70 -38.48 29.69
N PRO A 79 -10.77 -39.41 30.66
CA PRO A 79 -12.02 -39.78 31.33
C PRO A 79 -12.73 -38.59 31.98
N GLU A 80 -14.07 -38.59 31.97
CA GLU A 80 -14.89 -37.48 32.48
C GLU A 80 -14.66 -37.17 33.96
N ASP A 81 -14.40 -38.19 34.78
CA ASP A 81 -14.06 -38.05 36.20
C ASP A 81 -12.72 -37.31 36.39
N ILE A 82 -11.73 -37.60 35.53
CA ILE A 82 -10.43 -36.92 35.55
C ILE A 82 -10.58 -35.47 35.06
N ARG A 83 -11.38 -35.23 34.01
CA ARG A 83 -11.69 -33.88 33.52
C ARG A 83 -12.35 -33.03 34.60
N GLY A 84 -13.33 -33.60 35.32
CA GLY A 84 -13.99 -32.94 36.44
C GLY A 84 -13.04 -32.62 37.60
N VAL A 85 -12.18 -33.56 37.99
CA VAL A 85 -11.16 -33.34 39.03
C VAL A 85 -10.18 -32.24 38.60
N MET A 86 -9.72 -32.23 37.36
CA MET A 86 -8.80 -31.20 36.86
C MET A 86 -9.39 -29.80 36.95
N LYS A 87 -10.63 -29.62 36.48
CA LYS A 87 -11.40 -28.39 36.61
C LYS A 87 -11.41 -27.91 38.07
N GLU A 88 -11.76 -28.79 39.01
CA GLU A 88 -11.76 -28.44 40.43
C GLU A 88 -10.36 -28.09 40.96
N GLN A 89 -9.33 -28.86 40.61
CA GLN A 89 -7.97 -28.66 41.11
C GLN A 89 -7.37 -27.32 40.66
N LEU A 90 -7.68 -26.87 39.44
CA LEU A 90 -7.24 -25.58 38.90
C LEU A 90 -7.81 -24.41 39.71
N LEU A 91 -9.12 -24.42 40.00
CA LEU A 91 -9.77 -23.38 40.80
C LEU A 91 -9.25 -23.37 42.26
N LEU A 92 -9.05 -24.56 42.83
CA LEU A 92 -8.44 -24.69 44.17
C LEU A 92 -7.00 -24.20 44.21
N ALA A 93 -6.24 -24.29 43.11
CA ALA A 93 -4.87 -23.78 43.06
C ALA A 93 -4.82 -22.26 43.21
N ILE A 94 -5.79 -21.54 42.61
CA ILE A 94 -5.93 -20.09 42.79
C ILE A 94 -6.31 -19.75 44.24
N GLN A 95 -7.30 -20.44 44.81
CA GLN A 95 -7.76 -20.19 46.19
C GLN A 95 -6.69 -20.48 47.25
N GLY A 96 -5.85 -21.48 47.01
CA GLY A 96 -4.79 -21.88 47.93
C GLY A 96 -3.50 -21.08 47.81
N GLU A 97 -3.35 -20.25 46.78
CA GLU A 97 -2.15 -19.42 46.60
C GLU A 97 -2.19 -18.22 47.55
N SER A 98 -1.03 -17.83 48.08
CA SER A 98 -0.83 -16.57 48.81
C SER A 98 0.13 -15.60 48.11
N MET A 99 0.97 -16.09 47.19
CA MET A 99 1.98 -15.31 46.47
C MET A 99 1.40 -14.82 45.13
N GLN A 100 1.29 -13.50 44.98
CA GLN A 100 0.73 -12.85 43.79
C GLN A 100 1.40 -13.28 42.47
N PRO A 101 2.75 -13.37 42.35
CA PRO A 101 3.38 -13.74 41.07
C PRO A 101 2.97 -15.12 40.57
N VAL A 102 2.86 -16.10 41.48
CA VAL A 102 2.42 -17.46 41.14
C VAL A 102 0.92 -17.46 40.87
N ARG A 103 0.12 -16.76 41.68
CA ARG A 103 -1.34 -16.66 41.51
C ARG A 103 -1.70 -16.15 40.13
N LYS A 104 -1.05 -15.08 39.68
CA LYS A 104 -1.22 -14.51 38.34
C LYS A 104 -0.96 -15.55 37.24
N LYS A 105 0.15 -16.31 37.34
CA LYS A 105 0.44 -17.39 36.38
C LYS A 105 -0.53 -18.56 36.41
N ILE A 106 -1.11 -18.87 37.57
CA ILE A 106 -2.20 -19.86 37.64
C ILE A 106 -3.45 -19.30 36.97
N CYS A 107 -3.78 -18.03 37.18
CA CYS A 107 -4.88 -17.35 36.49
C CYS A 107 -4.67 -17.38 34.97
N ASP A 108 -3.46 -17.10 34.45
CA ASP A 108 -3.16 -17.23 33.00
C ASP A 108 -3.47 -18.64 32.49
N ALA A 109 -3.05 -19.68 33.23
CA ALA A 109 -3.33 -21.07 32.86
C ALA A 109 -4.82 -21.40 32.92
N VAL A 110 -5.56 -20.87 33.91
CA VAL A 110 -7.01 -21.06 34.04
C VAL A 110 -7.78 -20.32 32.95
N ALA A 111 -7.34 -19.12 32.58
CA ALA A 111 -7.89 -18.35 31.47
C ALA A 111 -7.74 -19.12 30.15
N GLU A 112 -6.52 -19.55 29.83
CA GLU A 112 -6.22 -20.39 28.66
C GLU A 112 -7.11 -21.64 28.60
N PHE A 113 -7.17 -22.37 29.71
CA PHE A 113 -8.00 -23.57 29.82
C PHE A 113 -9.50 -23.28 29.65
N SER A 114 -9.98 -22.12 30.13
CA SER A 114 -11.37 -21.70 29.95
C SER A 114 -11.68 -21.41 28.48
N ARG A 115 -10.73 -20.78 27.76
CA ARG A 115 -10.87 -20.50 26.33
C ARG A 115 -10.99 -21.78 25.52
N CYS A 116 -10.14 -22.76 25.78
CA CYS A 116 -10.20 -24.07 25.12
C CYS A 116 -11.49 -24.86 25.38
N LEU A 117 -12.32 -24.42 26.34
CA LEU A 117 -13.60 -25.03 26.70
C LEU A 117 -14.82 -24.26 26.18
N ILE A 118 -14.61 -23.30 25.30
CA ILE A 118 -15.67 -22.69 24.48
C ILE A 118 -15.72 -23.47 23.16
N ASP A 119 -16.87 -24.07 22.84
CA ASP A 119 -17.01 -24.84 21.59
C ASP A 119 -17.24 -23.94 20.36
N GLU A 120 -17.22 -24.54 19.17
CA GLU A 120 -17.44 -23.86 17.88
C GLU A 120 -18.81 -23.14 17.81
N GLU A 121 -19.80 -23.59 18.58
CA GLU A 121 -21.10 -22.95 18.67
C GLU A 121 -21.11 -21.78 19.67
N GLY A 122 -20.01 -21.55 20.42
CA GLY A 122 -19.89 -20.51 21.43
C GLY A 122 -20.43 -20.90 22.80
N ASN A 123 -20.60 -22.18 23.12
CA ASN A 123 -21.07 -22.62 24.44
C ASN A 123 -19.90 -22.89 25.39
N ASN A 124 -19.97 -22.33 26.60
CA ASN A 124 -19.00 -22.60 27.66
C ASN A 124 -19.26 -23.98 28.32
N GLN A 125 -18.29 -24.90 28.20
CA GLN A 125 -18.33 -26.26 28.75
C GLN A 125 -17.84 -26.36 30.22
N TRP A 126 -17.55 -25.24 30.86
CA TRP A 126 -17.05 -25.13 32.23
C TRP A 126 -17.80 -24.06 33.07
N PRO A 127 -19.12 -24.22 33.30
CA PRO A 127 -19.92 -23.22 34.02
C PRO A 127 -19.44 -22.94 35.45
N GLU A 128 -18.72 -23.87 36.08
CA GLU A 128 -18.13 -23.70 37.40
C GLU A 128 -17.11 -22.55 37.45
N VAL A 129 -16.41 -22.26 36.35
CA VAL A 129 -15.45 -21.14 36.29
C VAL A 129 -16.17 -19.79 36.39
N LEU A 130 -17.36 -19.66 35.79
CA LEU A 130 -18.16 -18.44 35.85
C LEU A 130 -18.61 -18.15 37.27
N LYS A 131 -19.12 -19.19 37.96
CA LYS A 131 -19.50 -19.09 39.37
C LYS A 131 -18.29 -18.72 40.24
N PHE A 132 -17.17 -19.40 40.04
CA PHE A 132 -15.93 -19.14 40.76
C PHE A 132 -15.47 -17.70 40.59
N MET A 133 -15.49 -17.17 39.36
CA MET A 133 -15.09 -15.81 39.05
C MET A 133 -15.96 -14.78 39.77
N PHE A 134 -17.30 -14.92 39.71
CA PHE A 134 -18.21 -14.01 40.42
C PHE A 134 -18.07 -14.09 41.95
N ASP A 135 -17.90 -15.31 42.50
CA ASP A 135 -17.67 -15.52 43.93
C ASP A 135 -16.35 -14.86 44.38
N CYS A 136 -15.29 -15.00 43.58
CA CYS A 136 -13.97 -14.41 43.87
C CYS A 136 -13.96 -12.88 43.72
N ALA A 137 -14.63 -12.32 42.71
CA ALA A 137 -14.78 -10.86 42.55
C ALA A 137 -15.57 -10.21 43.71
N SER A 138 -16.44 -10.99 44.37
CA SER A 138 -17.20 -10.56 45.55
C SER A 138 -16.49 -10.85 46.88
N SER A 139 -15.31 -11.50 46.85
CA SER A 139 -14.55 -11.90 48.04
C SER A 139 -13.99 -10.70 48.80
N PRO A 140 -13.85 -10.75 50.14
CA PRO A 140 -13.11 -9.74 50.89
C PRO A 140 -11.59 -9.81 50.67
N ASP A 141 -11.04 -10.89 50.09
CA ASP A 141 -9.62 -11.02 49.78
C ASP A 141 -9.27 -10.29 48.47
N PRO A 142 -8.47 -9.20 48.52
CA PRO A 142 -8.08 -8.44 47.33
C PRO A 142 -7.41 -9.29 46.25
N GLY A 143 -6.59 -10.28 46.63
CA GLY A 143 -5.91 -11.09 45.63
C GLY A 143 -6.85 -12.06 44.92
N LEU A 144 -7.99 -12.45 45.53
CA LEU A 144 -8.99 -13.28 44.86
C LEU A 144 -9.82 -12.44 43.90
N LYS A 145 -10.11 -11.18 44.27
CA LYS A 145 -10.71 -10.22 43.34
C LYS A 145 -9.82 -10.00 42.13
N GLU A 146 -8.54 -9.69 42.36
CA GLU A 146 -7.54 -9.51 41.31
C GLU A 146 -7.46 -10.75 40.41
N GLY A 147 -7.37 -11.95 40.99
CA GLY A 147 -7.30 -13.19 40.21
C GLY A 147 -8.54 -13.44 39.34
N ALA A 148 -9.73 -13.09 39.81
CA ALA A 148 -10.96 -13.19 39.02
C ALA A 148 -10.98 -12.19 37.86
N LEU A 149 -10.60 -10.94 38.12
CA LEU A 149 -10.52 -9.89 37.11
C LEU A 149 -9.44 -10.21 36.06
N HIS A 150 -8.33 -10.82 36.48
CA HIS A 150 -7.26 -11.22 35.58
C HIS A 150 -7.70 -12.30 34.59
N ILE A 151 -8.42 -13.32 35.07
CA ILE A 151 -9.03 -14.35 34.20
C ILE A 151 -10.00 -13.70 33.21
N PHE A 152 -10.85 -12.80 33.70
CA PHE A 152 -11.82 -12.10 32.86
C PHE A 152 -11.16 -11.19 31.82
N CYS A 153 -10.08 -10.52 32.19
CA CYS A 153 -9.29 -9.69 31.27
C CYS A 153 -8.65 -10.51 30.16
N ALA A 154 -8.18 -11.73 30.48
CA ALA A 154 -7.55 -12.63 29.52
C ALA A 154 -8.55 -13.36 28.61
N VAL A 155 -9.79 -13.59 29.08
CA VAL A 155 -10.87 -14.19 28.27
C VAL A 155 -12.18 -13.42 28.53
N PRO A 156 -12.38 -12.26 27.89
CA PRO A 156 -13.60 -11.47 28.10
C PRO A 156 -14.85 -12.20 27.59
N GLY A 157 -14.70 -13.02 26.55
CA GLY A 157 -15.75 -13.87 25.98
C GLY A 157 -16.06 -15.14 26.77
N ILE A 158 -15.60 -15.27 28.03
CA ILE A 158 -15.75 -16.51 28.83
C ILE A 158 -17.20 -16.97 28.98
N PHE A 159 -18.19 -16.09 28.79
CA PHE A 159 -19.62 -16.42 28.88
C PHE A 159 -20.18 -17.10 27.62
N GLY A 160 -19.49 -16.98 26.48
CA GLY A 160 -19.99 -17.43 25.18
C GLY A 160 -21.39 -16.89 24.88
N ASN A 161 -22.27 -17.74 24.36
CA ASN A 161 -23.66 -17.40 24.04
C ASN A 161 -24.53 -16.97 25.23
N GLN A 162 -24.02 -17.08 26.47
CA GLN A 162 -24.74 -16.68 27.67
C GLN A 162 -24.42 -15.23 28.11
N GLN A 163 -23.55 -14.51 27.40
CA GLN A 163 -23.14 -13.15 27.76
C GLN A 163 -24.33 -12.23 28.08
N SER A 164 -25.35 -12.20 27.22
CA SER A 164 -26.53 -11.35 27.40
C SER A 164 -27.32 -11.67 28.69
N HIS A 165 -27.21 -12.89 29.22
CA HIS A 165 -27.84 -13.26 30.49
C HIS A 165 -27.11 -12.67 31.71
N TYR A 166 -25.79 -12.55 31.62
CA TYR A 166 -24.93 -12.07 32.71
C TYR A 166 -24.55 -10.59 32.60
N ILE A 167 -25.01 -9.89 31.56
CA ILE A 167 -24.53 -8.54 31.22
C ILE A 167 -24.62 -7.52 32.36
N ASP A 168 -25.75 -7.49 33.08
CA ASP A 168 -25.94 -6.61 34.24
C ASP A 168 -25.02 -6.99 35.41
N VAL A 169 -24.74 -8.29 35.58
CA VAL A 169 -23.88 -8.82 36.65
C VAL A 169 -22.41 -8.48 36.35
N ILE A 170 -21.98 -8.62 35.10
CA ILE A 170 -20.64 -8.22 34.63
C ILE A 170 -20.43 -6.73 34.89
N LYS A 171 -21.38 -5.90 34.47
CA LYS A 171 -21.35 -4.47 34.69
C LYS A 171 -21.26 -4.11 36.18
N GLN A 172 -22.09 -4.74 37.01
CA GLN A 172 -22.07 -4.52 38.46
C GLN A 172 -20.73 -4.92 39.09
N MET A 173 -20.17 -6.06 38.68
CA MET A 173 -18.86 -6.55 39.14
C MET A 173 -17.75 -5.56 38.80
N LEU A 174 -17.64 -5.14 37.53
CA LEU A 174 -16.62 -4.18 37.09
C LEU A 174 -16.79 -2.84 37.80
N HIS A 175 -18.01 -2.31 37.87
CA HIS A 175 -18.29 -1.05 38.57
C HIS A 175 -17.84 -1.10 40.04
N GLN A 176 -18.13 -2.19 40.76
CA GLN A 176 -17.72 -2.33 42.16
C GLN A 176 -16.20 -2.41 42.31
N CYS A 177 -15.52 -3.14 41.42
CA CYS A 177 -14.06 -3.32 41.51
C CYS A 177 -13.28 -2.07 41.08
N ILE A 178 -13.73 -1.34 40.07
CA ILE A 178 -13.13 -0.06 39.65
C ILE A 178 -13.18 0.96 40.80
N HIS A 179 -14.23 0.93 41.63
CA HIS A 179 -14.40 1.84 42.77
C HIS A 179 -13.92 1.24 44.10
N ASP A 180 -13.17 0.13 44.09
CA ASP A 180 -12.70 -0.54 45.30
C ASP A 180 -11.76 0.38 46.10
N GLN A 181 -12.14 0.70 47.34
CA GLN A 181 -11.37 1.60 48.21
C GLN A 181 -10.24 0.89 48.96
N GLY A 182 -10.21 -0.45 48.96
CA GLY A 182 -9.32 -1.27 49.78
C GLY A 182 -8.02 -1.67 49.08
N SER A 183 -8.03 -1.83 47.75
CA SER A 183 -6.85 -2.20 46.97
C SER A 183 -6.78 -1.45 45.64
N ARG A 184 -5.61 -0.88 45.36
CA ARG A 184 -5.32 -0.21 44.08
C ARG A 184 -5.18 -1.23 42.95
N GLU A 185 -4.55 -2.36 43.24
CA GLU A 185 -4.27 -3.44 42.31
C GLU A 185 -5.59 -4.03 41.76
N VAL A 186 -6.62 -4.17 42.61
CA VAL A 186 -7.98 -4.55 42.19
C VAL A 186 -8.61 -3.51 41.25
N ARG A 187 -8.46 -2.22 41.54
CA ARG A 187 -8.99 -1.16 40.65
C ARG A 187 -8.33 -1.20 39.28
N TYR A 188 -7.00 -1.32 39.25
CA TYR A 188 -6.20 -1.35 38.03
C TYR A 188 -6.53 -2.58 37.17
N GLU A 189 -6.63 -3.75 37.79
CA GLU A 189 -7.02 -4.96 37.06
C GLU A 189 -8.47 -4.90 36.56
N ALA A 190 -9.37 -4.26 37.30
CA ALA A 190 -10.74 -4.05 36.84
C ALA A 190 -10.82 -3.11 35.63
N ILE A 191 -9.93 -2.12 35.53
CA ILE A 191 -9.84 -1.22 34.37
C ILE A 191 -9.34 -1.98 33.14
N ARG A 192 -8.30 -2.80 33.29
CA ARG A 192 -7.81 -3.68 32.20
C ARG A 192 -8.90 -4.64 31.73
N ALA A 193 -9.57 -5.29 32.67
CA ALA A 193 -10.65 -6.23 32.36
C ALA A 193 -11.85 -5.56 31.68
N ALA A 194 -12.23 -4.35 32.13
CA ALA A 194 -13.28 -3.57 31.48
C ALA A 194 -12.87 -3.17 30.05
N THR A 195 -11.62 -2.74 29.86
CA THR A 195 -11.07 -2.35 28.55
C THR A 195 -11.09 -3.54 27.58
N SER A 196 -10.52 -4.68 27.98
CA SER A 196 -10.51 -5.91 27.19
C SER A 196 -11.93 -6.37 26.81
N PHE A 197 -12.89 -6.28 27.74
CA PHE A 197 -14.29 -6.61 27.47
C PHE A 197 -15.00 -5.65 26.52
N LEU A 198 -14.69 -4.36 26.58
CA LEU A 198 -15.24 -3.38 25.64
C LEU A 198 -14.70 -3.61 24.23
N MET A 199 -13.39 -3.87 24.11
CA MET A 199 -12.74 -4.18 22.83
C MET A 199 -13.28 -5.47 22.20
N SER A 200 -13.47 -6.53 22.98
CA SER A 200 -14.06 -7.79 22.47
C SER A 200 -15.51 -7.64 21.98
N ASN A 201 -16.15 -6.50 22.26
CA ASN A 201 -17.53 -6.19 21.89
C ASN A 201 -17.63 -4.88 21.09
N GLU A 202 -16.58 -4.51 20.35
CA GLU A 202 -16.49 -3.24 19.60
C GLU A 202 -17.66 -2.99 18.64
N LYS A 203 -18.24 -4.05 18.06
CA LYS A 203 -19.35 -3.98 17.08
C LYS A 203 -20.73 -3.90 17.73
N GLU A 204 -20.83 -4.02 19.06
CA GLU A 204 -22.09 -4.03 19.80
C GLU A 204 -22.42 -2.66 20.41
N ASP A 205 -22.86 -1.69 19.60
CA ASP A 205 -23.18 -0.32 20.04
C ASP A 205 -24.11 -0.25 21.26
N HIS A 206 -25.11 -1.14 21.32
CA HIS A 206 -26.04 -1.22 22.45
C HIS A 206 -25.34 -1.65 23.75
N LEU A 207 -24.39 -2.58 23.67
CA LEU A 207 -23.58 -3.03 24.79
C LEU A 207 -22.63 -1.92 25.22
N LEU A 208 -21.88 -1.32 24.29
CA LEU A 208 -20.99 -0.20 24.59
C LEU A 208 -21.75 0.94 25.28
N SER A 209 -22.95 1.28 24.78
CA SER A 209 -23.82 2.26 25.42
C SER A 209 -24.26 1.86 26.82
N HIS A 210 -24.51 0.57 27.07
CA HIS A 210 -24.91 0.08 28.39
C HIS A 210 -23.78 0.19 29.43
N PHE A 211 -22.51 0.12 29.02
CA PHE A 211 -21.34 0.18 29.90
C PHE A 211 -20.74 1.59 30.07
N ARG A 212 -21.32 2.63 29.46
CA ARG A 212 -20.77 4.02 29.47
C ARG A 212 -20.53 4.60 30.86
N ASP A 213 -21.27 4.16 31.86
CA ASP A 213 -21.13 4.59 33.26
C ASP A 213 -19.90 4.02 33.99
N LEU A 214 -19.16 3.07 33.38
CA LEU A 214 -17.84 2.66 33.87
C LEU A 214 -16.73 3.68 33.53
N LEU A 215 -16.89 4.41 32.42
CA LEU A 215 -15.86 5.30 31.87
C LEU A 215 -15.35 6.34 32.87
N PRO A 216 -16.17 7.05 33.67
CA PRO A 216 -15.66 8.00 34.67
C PRO A 216 -14.69 7.35 35.66
N GLY A 217 -14.96 6.11 36.08
CA GLY A 217 -14.08 5.37 37.00
C GLY A 217 -12.78 4.91 36.34
N ILE A 218 -12.82 4.56 35.05
CA ILE A 218 -11.62 4.30 34.25
C ILE A 218 -10.74 5.55 34.19
N VAL A 219 -11.31 6.71 33.83
CA VAL A 219 -10.58 7.99 33.75
C VAL A 219 -10.01 8.39 35.12
N GLU A 220 -10.74 8.17 36.21
CA GLU A 220 -10.24 8.43 37.56
C GLU A 220 -9.06 7.51 37.90
N GLY A 221 -9.12 6.22 37.58
CA GLY A 221 -8.03 5.28 37.79
C GLY A 221 -6.76 5.63 37.03
N VAL A 222 -6.91 6.04 35.75
CA VAL A 222 -5.80 6.55 34.94
C VAL A 222 -5.19 7.80 35.58
N THR A 223 -6.02 8.76 35.99
CA THR A 223 -5.59 9.98 36.66
C THR A 223 -4.78 9.68 37.93
N GLN A 224 -5.23 8.70 38.74
CA GLN A 224 -4.52 8.26 39.93
C GLN A 224 -3.18 7.62 39.60
N SER A 225 -3.10 6.79 38.55
CA SER A 225 -1.84 6.14 38.15
C SER A 225 -0.80 7.16 37.69
N ILE A 226 -1.21 8.12 36.86
CA ILE A 226 -0.35 9.23 36.41
C ILE A 226 0.17 10.04 37.60
N GLN A 227 -0.71 10.43 38.53
CA GLN A 227 -0.30 11.25 39.69
C GLN A 227 0.67 10.53 40.62
N GLN A 228 0.62 9.20 40.67
CA GLN A 228 1.49 8.39 41.51
C GLN A 228 2.77 7.94 40.78
N GLY A 229 2.80 8.01 39.43
CA GLY A 229 3.90 7.51 38.61
C GLY A 229 4.12 6.00 38.78
N THR A 230 3.04 5.21 38.86
CA THR A 230 3.15 3.81 39.29
C THR A 230 3.05 2.76 38.19
N ASP A 231 2.08 2.88 37.28
CA ASP A 231 1.73 1.81 36.33
C ASP A 231 1.15 2.43 35.05
N ASP A 232 2.01 2.59 34.05
CA ASP A 232 1.70 3.23 32.76
C ASP A 232 0.77 2.39 31.88
N SER A 233 0.69 1.09 32.14
CA SER A 233 -0.23 0.18 31.47
C SER A 233 -1.70 0.60 31.62
N ILE A 234 -2.04 1.37 32.67
CA ILE A 234 -3.40 1.87 32.85
C ILE A 234 -3.70 3.02 31.88
N LEU A 235 -2.72 3.84 31.53
CA LEU A 235 -2.85 4.85 30.47
C LEU A 235 -2.93 4.18 29.09
N LYS A 236 -2.18 3.10 28.87
CA LYS A 236 -2.26 2.29 27.64
C LYS A 236 -3.67 1.75 27.38
N CYS A 237 -4.44 1.40 28.42
CA CYS A 237 -5.85 1.06 28.25
C CYS A 237 -6.70 2.16 27.59
N LEU A 238 -6.37 3.45 27.75
CA LEU A 238 -7.08 4.51 27.02
C LEU A 238 -6.67 4.57 25.55
N ILE A 239 -5.42 4.22 25.22
CA ILE A 239 -4.95 4.11 23.84
C ILE A 239 -5.68 2.94 23.18
N ASP A 240 -5.75 1.77 23.83
CA ASP A 240 -6.48 0.60 23.33
C ASP A 240 -7.97 0.93 23.06
N LEU A 241 -8.62 1.67 23.96
CA LEU A 241 -10.00 2.13 23.77
C LEU A 241 -10.13 3.19 22.67
N ALA A 242 -9.15 4.08 22.51
CA ALA A 242 -9.11 5.06 21.45
C ALA A 242 -8.94 4.39 20.08
N GLU A 243 -8.12 3.35 19.99
CA GLU A 243 -7.87 2.61 18.75
C GLU A 243 -9.09 1.80 18.32
N ASN A 244 -9.66 1.01 19.24
CA ASN A 244 -10.66 0.00 18.90
C ASN A 244 -12.12 0.45 19.10
N THR A 245 -12.38 1.33 20.09
CA THR A 245 -13.76 1.76 20.43
C THR A 245 -13.89 3.26 20.71
N PRO A 246 -13.37 4.16 19.85
CA PRO A 246 -13.22 5.58 20.17
C PRO A 246 -14.54 6.28 20.55
N LYS A 247 -15.67 5.90 19.91
CA LYS A 247 -17.00 6.47 20.22
C LYS A 247 -17.45 6.23 21.66
N TYR A 248 -16.92 5.20 22.35
CA TYR A 248 -17.17 4.97 23.78
C TYR A 248 -16.65 6.12 24.65
N LEU A 249 -15.50 6.71 24.29
CA LEU A 249 -14.83 7.77 25.03
C LEU A 249 -15.53 9.13 24.95
N ARG A 250 -16.48 9.31 24.00
CA ARG A 250 -17.16 10.58 23.69
C ARG A 250 -17.65 11.35 24.92
N SER A 251 -18.22 10.65 25.91
CA SER A 251 -18.83 11.30 27.09
C SER A 251 -17.82 11.89 28.09
N GLN A 252 -16.55 11.49 28.03
CA GLN A 252 -15.46 12.00 28.88
C GLN A 252 -14.34 12.68 28.09
N LEU A 253 -14.54 12.90 26.78
CA LEU A 253 -13.48 13.37 25.89
C LEU A 253 -12.87 14.71 26.34
N GLU A 254 -13.70 15.65 26.79
CA GLU A 254 -13.20 16.92 27.35
C GLU A 254 -12.34 16.74 28.61
N THR A 255 -12.73 15.84 29.50
CA THR A 255 -11.96 15.49 30.70
C THR A 255 -10.63 14.85 30.31
N LEU A 256 -10.66 13.92 29.35
CA LEU A 256 -9.50 13.19 28.85
C LEU A 256 -8.48 14.14 28.21
N PHE A 257 -8.91 15.04 27.33
CA PHE A 257 -8.02 16.01 26.69
C PHE A 257 -7.42 16.97 27.72
N GLY A 258 -8.21 17.42 28.71
CA GLY A 258 -7.71 18.22 29.81
C GLY A 258 -6.66 17.49 30.66
N LEU A 259 -6.86 16.20 30.93
CA LEU A 259 -5.89 15.35 31.63
C LEU A 259 -4.61 15.19 30.81
N CYS A 260 -4.71 14.77 29.55
CA CYS A 260 -3.56 14.50 28.69
C CYS A 260 -2.72 15.76 28.49
N LEU A 261 -3.33 16.91 28.19
CA LEU A 261 -2.60 18.18 28.06
C LEU A 261 -1.87 18.59 29.35
N LYS A 262 -2.45 18.32 30.52
CA LYS A 262 -1.79 18.59 31.79
C LYS A 262 -0.54 17.74 31.96
N VAL A 263 -0.57 16.49 31.52
CA VAL A 263 0.60 15.58 31.57
C VAL A 263 1.67 16.03 30.58
N ILE A 264 1.29 16.25 29.31
CA ILE A 264 2.21 16.62 28.24
C ILE A 264 2.96 17.92 28.59
N SER A 265 2.28 18.89 29.20
CA SER A 265 2.84 20.20 29.57
C SER A 265 3.66 20.22 30.87
N ASP A 266 3.70 19.13 31.65
CA ASP A 266 4.52 19.06 32.87
C ASP A 266 5.93 18.58 32.55
N ALA A 267 6.87 19.51 32.45
CA ALA A 267 8.28 19.21 32.17
C ALA A 267 9.00 18.41 33.28
N ASN A 268 8.35 18.14 34.42
CA ASN A 268 8.89 17.26 35.47
C ASN A 268 8.39 15.82 35.36
N MET A 269 7.43 15.56 34.47
CA MET A 269 6.94 14.22 34.20
C MET A 269 7.95 13.48 33.32
N GLU A 270 8.15 12.18 33.56
CA GLU A 270 9.01 11.35 32.71
C GLU A 270 8.45 11.28 31.28
N ASP A 271 9.36 11.17 30.30
CA ASP A 271 9.03 11.29 28.88
C ASP A 271 8.01 10.25 28.42
N ASN A 272 8.14 8.99 28.87
CA ASN A 272 7.17 7.93 28.58
C ASN A 272 5.73 8.33 28.93
N TRP A 273 5.48 8.97 30.08
CA TRP A 273 4.13 9.41 30.45
C TRP A 273 3.62 10.56 29.57
N ARG A 274 4.51 11.48 29.18
CA ARG A 274 4.17 12.60 28.28
C ARG A 274 3.85 12.09 26.88
N GLN A 275 4.64 11.15 26.38
CA GLN A 275 4.48 10.49 25.09
C GLN A 275 3.19 9.66 25.05
N LEU A 276 2.93 8.79 26.05
CA LEU A 276 1.67 8.02 26.12
C LEU A 276 0.43 8.92 26.24
N ALA A 277 0.52 10.05 26.93
CA ALA A 277 -0.58 11.01 27.02
C ALA A 277 -0.82 11.73 25.68
N LEU A 278 0.24 12.00 24.93
CA LEU A 278 0.14 12.52 23.56
C LEU A 278 -0.48 11.48 22.63
N GLU A 279 -0.04 10.21 22.73
CA GLU A 279 -0.51 9.11 21.91
C GLU A 279 -2.03 8.95 22.01
N VAL A 280 -2.64 9.03 23.21
CA VAL A 280 -4.12 9.02 23.35
C VAL A 280 -4.82 10.04 22.44
N ILE A 281 -4.27 11.26 22.31
CA ILE A 281 -4.86 12.31 21.47
C ILE A 281 -4.58 12.04 19.98
N VAL A 282 -3.38 11.56 19.65
CA VAL A 282 -2.98 11.21 18.28
C VAL A 282 -3.86 10.07 17.76
N THR A 283 -3.95 8.95 18.50
CA THR A 283 -4.78 7.80 18.14
C THR A 283 -6.25 8.21 17.93
N LEU A 284 -6.83 9.02 18.82
CA LEU A 284 -8.20 9.52 18.65
C LEU A 284 -8.38 10.40 17.40
N SER A 285 -7.32 11.11 17.01
CA SER A 285 -7.32 11.93 15.81
C SER A 285 -7.25 11.12 14.53
N GLU A 286 -6.76 9.88 14.58
CA GLU A 286 -6.74 8.93 13.46
C GLU A 286 -8.03 8.10 13.41
N THR A 287 -8.49 7.59 14.55
CA THR A 287 -9.62 6.65 14.62
C THR A 287 -10.99 7.31 14.75
N ALA A 288 -11.07 8.53 15.28
CA ALA A 288 -12.30 9.31 15.36
C ALA A 288 -12.06 10.82 15.12
N PRO A 289 -11.43 11.19 13.99
CA PRO A 289 -11.06 12.58 13.68
C PRO A 289 -12.22 13.56 13.77
N ALA A 290 -13.40 13.17 13.26
CA ALA A 290 -14.58 14.02 13.27
C ALA A 290 -15.12 14.28 14.69
N MET A 291 -15.00 13.30 15.58
CA MET A 291 -15.30 13.48 16.99
C MET A 291 -14.31 14.46 17.64
N VAL A 292 -13.01 14.34 17.33
CA VAL A 292 -11.96 15.23 17.86
C VAL A 292 -12.13 16.67 17.37
N ARG A 293 -12.48 16.88 16.09
CA ARG A 293 -12.74 18.22 15.53
C ARG A 293 -13.82 19.00 16.27
N LYS A 294 -14.82 18.33 16.86
CA LYS A 294 -15.83 18.98 17.72
C LYS A 294 -15.27 19.56 19.02
N TYR A 295 -14.05 19.19 19.39
CA TYR A 295 -13.31 19.69 20.56
C TYR A 295 -12.08 20.54 20.15
N GLU A 296 -12.16 21.22 19.00
CA GLU A 296 -11.10 22.06 18.42
C GLU A 296 -10.45 23.06 19.39
N LYS A 297 -11.14 23.46 20.47
CA LYS A 297 -10.61 24.35 21.53
C LYS A 297 -9.31 23.84 22.17
N PHE A 298 -9.03 22.55 22.12
CA PHE A 298 -7.83 21.94 22.68
C PHE A 298 -6.63 21.95 21.72
N ILE A 299 -6.87 21.98 20.40
CA ILE A 299 -5.82 22.00 19.37
C ILE A 299 -4.86 23.19 19.52
N PRO A 300 -5.30 24.46 19.73
CA PRO A 300 -4.37 25.57 19.94
C PRO A 300 -3.56 25.46 21.23
N LEU A 301 -3.97 24.61 22.19
CA LEU A 301 -3.23 24.34 23.41
C LEU A 301 -2.24 23.18 23.23
N LEU A 302 -2.59 22.20 22.41
CA LEU A 302 -1.78 21.01 22.11
C LEU A 302 -0.58 21.34 21.23
N VAL A 303 -0.78 22.05 20.12
CA VAL A 303 0.26 22.31 19.12
C VAL A 303 1.54 22.90 19.74
N PRO A 304 1.48 23.92 20.63
CA PRO A 304 2.68 24.43 21.29
C PRO A 304 3.41 23.40 22.17
N GLN A 305 2.71 22.42 22.74
CA GLN A 305 3.34 21.38 23.55
C GLN A 305 4.07 20.35 22.69
N VAL A 306 3.46 19.95 21.57
CA VAL A 306 4.09 19.07 20.57
C VAL A 306 5.36 19.74 20.02
N LEU A 307 5.26 21.02 19.64
CA LEU A 307 6.42 21.81 19.20
C LEU A 307 7.49 21.97 20.29
N ALA A 308 7.10 22.02 21.58
CA ALA A 308 8.06 22.07 22.67
C ALA A 308 8.80 20.74 22.87
N MET A 309 8.14 19.60 22.62
CA MET A 309 8.79 18.29 22.61
C MET A 309 9.82 18.20 21.48
N MET A 310 9.52 18.73 20.29
CA MET A 310 10.47 18.82 19.16
C MET A 310 11.71 19.70 19.43
N VAL A 311 11.66 20.58 20.44
CA VAL A 311 12.79 21.44 20.85
C VAL A 311 13.74 20.72 21.83
N ASP A 312 13.32 19.58 22.38
CA ASP A 312 14.05 18.80 23.38
C ASP A 312 15.20 18.00 22.75
N LEU A 313 16.24 18.74 22.34
CA LEU A 313 17.42 18.21 21.66
C LEU A 313 18.68 18.48 22.47
N GLU A 314 19.50 17.45 22.63
CA GLU A 314 20.81 17.56 23.27
C GLU A 314 21.86 18.12 22.30
N GLU A 315 22.91 18.74 22.85
CA GLU A 315 24.05 19.23 22.05
C GLU A 315 25.17 18.20 22.08
N GLU A 316 25.50 17.66 20.91
CA GLU A 316 26.60 16.71 20.70
C GLU A 316 27.72 17.40 19.91
N GLU A 317 28.94 17.46 20.48
CA GLU A 317 30.05 18.25 19.91
C GLU A 317 30.54 17.74 18.54
N ASP A 318 30.46 16.44 18.28
CA ASP A 318 30.96 15.76 17.08
C ASP A 318 29.87 15.37 16.08
N TRP A 319 28.59 15.61 16.39
CA TRP A 319 27.44 15.29 15.54
C TRP A 319 27.70 15.69 14.09
N ALA A 320 28.09 16.95 13.83
CA ALA A 320 28.23 17.46 12.47
C ALA A 320 29.37 16.83 11.66
N THR A 321 30.36 16.23 12.34
CA THR A 321 31.58 15.65 11.77
C THR A 321 31.61 14.14 11.77
N SER A 322 30.65 13.48 12.42
CA SER A 322 30.52 12.03 12.41
C SER A 322 30.35 11.51 10.98
N ASP A 323 31.05 10.40 10.70
CA ASP A 323 30.90 9.64 9.44
C ASP A 323 29.86 8.51 9.59
N GLU A 324 29.41 8.24 10.81
CA GLU A 324 28.34 7.30 11.12
C GLU A 324 27.09 8.08 11.52
N VAL A 325 25.95 7.72 10.93
CA VAL A 325 24.64 8.20 11.38
C VAL A 325 24.26 7.28 12.52
N GLU A 326 24.25 7.78 13.75
CA GLU A 326 23.67 7.03 14.87
C GLU A 326 22.21 6.72 14.57
N GLU A 327 21.75 5.52 14.92
CA GLU A 327 20.33 5.20 14.90
C GLU A 327 19.61 6.22 15.79
N ASP A 328 18.57 6.83 15.25
CA ASP A 328 17.79 7.82 15.96
C ASP A 328 17.24 7.20 17.26
N ASP A 329 17.37 7.92 18.38
CA ASP A 329 16.77 7.52 19.65
C ASP A 329 15.25 7.66 19.53
N ASN A 330 14.60 6.59 19.03
CA ASN A 330 13.16 6.52 18.79
C ASN A 330 12.33 6.83 20.06
N ASP A 331 12.94 6.73 21.25
CA ASP A 331 12.30 7.04 22.52
C ASP A 331 12.41 8.54 22.91
N SER A 332 13.10 9.36 22.12
CA SER A 332 13.28 10.78 22.41
C SER A 332 12.01 11.60 22.18
N ASN A 333 11.81 12.63 23.02
CA ASN A 333 10.69 13.57 22.85
C ASN A 333 10.67 14.28 21.51
N ALA A 334 11.84 14.54 20.92
CA ALA A 334 11.92 15.27 19.67
C ALA A 334 11.27 14.48 18.53
N ILE A 335 11.58 13.19 18.43
CA ILE A 335 11.05 12.27 17.42
C ILE A 335 9.57 11.97 17.70
N ALA A 336 9.21 11.68 18.95
CA ALA A 336 7.81 11.47 19.33
C ALA A 336 6.94 12.70 19.01
N GLY A 337 7.44 13.92 19.26
CA GLY A 337 6.76 15.16 18.95
C GLY A 337 6.63 15.41 17.44
N GLU A 338 7.65 15.10 16.65
CA GLU A 338 7.61 15.21 15.20
C GLU A 338 6.60 14.24 14.58
N SER A 339 6.68 12.95 14.94
CA SER A 339 5.76 11.92 14.48
C SER A 339 4.31 12.23 14.88
N ALA A 340 4.08 12.68 16.12
CA ALA A 340 2.75 13.08 16.55
C ALA A 340 2.21 14.28 15.75
N LEU A 341 3.05 15.26 15.38
CA LEU A 341 2.60 16.42 14.61
C LEU A 341 2.12 16.01 13.22
N ASP A 342 2.87 15.13 12.56
CA ASP A 342 2.51 14.56 11.26
C ASP A 342 1.18 13.78 11.34
N ARG A 343 1.12 12.78 12.23
CA ARG A 343 -0.10 11.97 12.46
C ARG A 343 -1.33 12.82 12.81
N LEU A 344 -1.17 13.86 13.63
CA LEU A 344 -2.26 14.82 13.93
C LEU A 344 -2.66 15.64 12.69
N ALA A 345 -1.70 16.06 11.86
CA ALA A 345 -1.97 16.78 10.62
C ALA A 345 -2.73 15.90 9.62
N CYS A 346 -2.32 14.65 9.45
CA CYS A 346 -2.96 13.67 8.57
C CYS A 346 -4.37 13.30 9.07
N GLY A 347 -4.54 13.00 10.36
CA GLY A 347 -5.84 12.64 10.93
C GLY A 347 -6.87 13.79 10.97
N LEU A 348 -6.48 14.97 11.45
CA LEU A 348 -7.42 16.10 11.61
C LEU A 348 -7.53 17.00 10.37
N GLY A 349 -6.58 16.89 9.45
CA GLY A 349 -6.46 17.66 8.22
C GLY A 349 -5.94 19.09 8.41
N GLY A 350 -5.31 19.63 7.36
CA GLY A 350 -4.71 20.95 7.37
C GLY A 350 -5.65 22.14 7.60
N LYS A 351 -6.97 22.01 7.38
CA LYS A 351 -7.93 23.06 7.77
C LYS A 351 -7.93 23.29 9.29
N THR A 352 -7.75 22.22 10.05
CA THR A 352 -7.77 22.22 11.53
C THR A 352 -6.39 22.54 12.10
N MET A 353 -5.35 21.86 11.61
CA MET A 353 -4.02 21.90 12.23
C MET A 353 -3.16 23.09 11.78
N LEU A 354 -3.12 23.37 10.48
CA LEU A 354 -2.19 24.34 9.89
C LEU A 354 -2.27 25.75 10.49
N PRO A 355 -3.46 26.33 10.78
CA PRO A 355 -3.54 27.68 11.37
C PRO A 355 -2.80 27.80 12.71
N HIS A 356 -2.78 26.74 13.50
CA HIS A 356 -2.13 26.71 14.81
C HIS A 356 -0.63 26.48 14.69
N ILE A 357 -0.17 25.72 13.70
CA ILE A 357 1.25 25.53 13.40
C ILE A 357 1.86 26.86 12.93
N ILE A 358 1.23 27.51 11.94
CA ILE A 358 1.69 28.80 11.39
C ILE A 358 1.69 29.93 12.43
N ALA A 359 0.85 29.86 13.45
CA ALA A 359 0.86 30.84 14.54
C ALA A 359 2.14 30.77 15.40
N ASN A 360 2.80 29.61 15.48
CA ASN A 360 3.96 29.38 16.34
C ASN A 360 5.30 29.39 15.57
N VAL A 361 5.34 28.77 14.38
CA VAL A 361 6.55 28.55 13.58
C VAL A 361 7.36 29.84 13.33
N PRO A 362 6.78 31.00 12.94
CA PRO A 362 7.55 32.22 12.70
C PRO A 362 8.34 32.71 13.91
N GLN A 363 7.78 32.58 15.12
CA GLN A 363 8.48 32.95 16.35
C GLN A 363 9.66 32.01 16.62
N MET A 364 9.44 30.70 16.44
CA MET A 364 10.47 29.67 16.62
C MET A 364 11.64 29.85 15.65
N LEU A 365 11.35 30.10 14.36
CA LEU A 365 12.35 30.41 13.33
C LEU A 365 13.19 31.65 13.68
N SER A 366 12.60 32.67 14.31
CA SER A 366 13.31 33.87 14.74
C SER A 366 14.10 33.74 16.05
N SER A 367 14.04 32.58 16.72
CA SER A 367 14.66 32.36 18.02
C SER A 367 16.19 32.38 17.93
N PRO A 368 16.91 32.97 18.92
CA PRO A 368 18.37 32.86 18.98
C PRO A 368 18.83 31.43 19.30
N ASP A 369 18.00 30.64 20.00
CA ASP A 369 18.28 29.24 20.28
C ASP A 369 18.05 28.41 19.00
N TRP A 370 19.08 27.67 18.60
CA TRP A 370 19.07 26.89 17.37
C TRP A 370 18.06 25.75 17.42
N ARG A 371 17.75 25.20 18.62
CA ARG A 371 16.79 24.10 18.80
C ARG A 371 15.39 24.49 18.34
N TYR A 372 14.98 25.73 18.63
CA TYR A 372 13.70 26.26 18.15
C TYR A 372 13.67 26.43 16.63
N ARG A 373 14.77 26.88 16.02
CA ARG A 373 14.86 27.03 14.57
C ARG A 373 14.84 25.67 13.87
N HIS A 374 15.54 24.69 14.44
CA HIS A 374 15.51 23.30 14.01
C HIS A 374 14.10 22.72 14.08
N ALA A 375 13.48 22.72 15.26
CA ALA A 375 12.13 22.19 15.48
C ALA A 375 11.09 22.84 14.55
N ALA A 376 11.21 24.14 14.26
CA ALA A 376 10.30 24.81 13.35
C ALA A 376 10.42 24.34 11.89
N LEU A 377 11.62 23.98 11.44
CA LEU A 377 11.85 23.43 10.09
C LEU A 377 11.37 21.98 10.01
N MET A 378 11.63 21.17 11.04
CA MET A 378 11.08 19.81 11.14
C MET A 378 9.55 19.84 11.19
N ALA A 379 8.95 20.79 11.92
CA ALA A 379 7.49 20.94 11.97
C ALA A 379 6.87 21.31 10.61
N ILE A 380 7.56 22.12 9.79
CA ILE A 380 7.14 22.40 8.40
C ILE A 380 7.21 21.13 7.55
N SER A 381 8.19 20.26 7.81
CA SER A 381 8.36 18.98 7.11
C SER A 381 7.23 18.03 7.50
N ALA A 382 7.05 17.77 8.79
CA ALA A 382 6.06 16.86 9.33
C ALA A 382 4.62 17.23 8.99
N CYS A 383 4.25 18.51 8.93
CA CYS A 383 2.87 18.86 8.59
C CYS A 383 2.58 18.88 7.08
N GLY A 384 3.59 18.67 6.23
CA GLY A 384 3.50 18.85 4.78
C GLY A 384 2.44 17.96 4.13
N GLU A 385 2.46 16.67 4.43
CA GLU A 385 1.52 15.65 3.94
C GLU A 385 0.08 15.97 4.37
N GLY A 386 -0.20 15.97 5.68
CA GLY A 386 -1.55 16.20 6.21
C GLY A 386 -2.13 17.60 5.96
N CYS A 387 -1.28 18.60 5.66
CA CYS A 387 -1.70 19.97 5.34
C CYS A 387 -1.51 20.36 3.86
N HIS A 388 -1.22 19.39 2.98
CA HIS A 388 -0.83 19.61 1.58
C HIS A 388 -1.78 20.60 0.85
N LYS A 389 -3.10 20.32 0.86
CA LYS A 389 -4.11 21.14 0.15
C LYS A 389 -4.10 22.62 0.57
N GLN A 390 -3.91 22.91 1.86
CA GLN A 390 -3.89 24.29 2.37
C GLN A 390 -2.53 24.96 2.20
N MET A 391 -1.45 24.20 2.39
CA MET A 391 -0.08 24.68 2.21
C MET A 391 0.23 25.04 0.76
N GLU A 392 -0.36 24.35 -0.23
CA GLU A 392 -0.11 24.62 -1.66
C GLU A 392 -0.37 26.10 -2.04
N GLN A 393 -1.39 26.72 -1.42
CA GLN A 393 -1.76 28.12 -1.67
C GLN A 393 -0.74 29.13 -1.13
N MET A 394 0.08 28.73 -0.16
CA MET A 394 1.07 29.58 0.50
C MET A 394 2.51 29.04 0.38
N LEU A 395 2.71 28.04 -0.47
CA LEU A 395 3.98 27.35 -0.67
C LEU A 395 5.13 28.29 -1.05
N SER A 396 4.82 29.38 -1.76
CA SER A 396 5.80 30.45 -2.06
C SER A 396 6.32 31.14 -0.78
N ASN A 397 5.43 31.43 0.17
CA ASN A 397 5.80 32.07 1.44
C ASN A 397 6.58 31.09 2.33
N ILE A 398 6.18 29.81 2.34
CA ILE A 398 6.85 28.75 3.09
C ILE A 398 8.29 28.62 2.59
N LEU A 399 8.49 28.52 1.27
CA LEU A 399 9.84 28.45 0.70
C LEU A 399 10.67 29.69 1.05
N GLU A 400 10.10 30.89 0.99
CA GLU A 400 10.80 32.13 1.36
C GLU A 400 11.18 32.19 2.84
N ALA A 401 10.43 31.49 3.71
CA ALA A 401 10.76 31.34 5.11
C ALA A 401 11.85 30.27 5.35
N VAL A 402 11.83 29.14 4.64
CA VAL A 402 12.77 28.02 4.82
C VAL A 402 14.15 28.31 4.22
N LEU A 403 14.19 28.84 2.98
CA LEU A 403 15.42 28.96 2.20
C LEU A 403 16.57 29.71 2.91
N PRO A 404 16.35 30.79 3.68
CA PRO A 404 17.42 31.47 4.43
C PRO A 404 18.16 30.55 5.41
N TYR A 405 17.53 29.51 5.94
CA TYR A 405 18.12 28.61 6.94
C TYR A 405 19.13 27.62 6.35
N THR A 406 19.23 27.52 5.02
CA THR A 406 20.35 26.85 4.34
C THR A 406 21.72 27.51 4.65
N HIS A 407 21.70 28.75 5.18
CA HIS A 407 22.87 29.51 5.58
C HIS A 407 22.95 29.74 7.11
N ASP A 408 22.17 29.02 7.91
CA ASP A 408 22.18 29.20 9.36
C ASP A 408 23.58 28.93 9.95
N GLN A 409 23.92 29.60 11.05
CA GLN A 409 25.21 29.40 11.71
C GLN A 409 25.34 27.99 12.31
N HIS A 410 24.21 27.37 12.68
CA HIS A 410 24.20 26.07 13.30
C HIS A 410 24.08 24.94 12.26
N PRO A 411 24.94 23.91 12.28
CA PRO A 411 24.89 22.81 11.32
C PRO A 411 23.58 22.01 11.37
N ARG A 412 23.04 21.73 12.56
CA ARG A 412 21.73 21.04 12.68
C ARG A 412 20.57 21.84 12.06
N VAL A 413 20.60 23.17 12.11
CA VAL A 413 19.54 23.99 11.50
C VAL A 413 19.65 23.95 9.97
N ARG A 414 20.87 23.94 9.42
CA ARG A 414 21.09 23.74 7.98
C ARG A 414 20.65 22.35 7.51
N TYR A 415 20.88 21.33 8.33
CA TYR A 415 20.37 19.98 8.11
C TYR A 415 18.83 19.99 8.06
N ALA A 416 18.15 20.53 9.08
CA ALA A 416 16.69 20.61 9.08
C ALA A 416 16.12 21.46 7.92
N ALA A 417 16.86 22.46 7.44
CA ALA A 417 16.46 23.21 6.25
C ALA A 417 16.54 22.35 4.98
N CYS A 418 17.55 21.49 4.86
CA CYS A 418 17.61 20.48 3.80
C CYS A 418 16.49 19.45 3.93
N ASN A 419 16.17 18.99 5.14
CA ASN A 419 15.04 18.09 5.40
C ASN A 419 13.74 18.70 4.88
N ALA A 420 13.43 19.93 5.30
CA ALA A 420 12.23 20.64 4.86
C ALA A 420 12.19 20.83 3.35
N LEU A 421 13.30 21.16 2.69
CA LEU A 421 13.33 21.28 1.23
C LEU A 421 13.14 19.93 0.52
N GLY A 422 13.69 18.85 1.06
CA GLY A 422 13.51 17.49 0.55
C GLY A 422 12.06 17.03 0.69
N GLN A 423 11.52 17.09 1.90
CA GLN A 423 10.14 16.68 2.20
C GLN A 423 9.12 17.50 1.40
N LEU A 424 9.27 18.82 1.34
CA LEU A 424 8.41 19.67 0.49
C LEU A 424 8.52 19.34 -1.01
N SER A 425 9.62 18.73 -1.45
CA SER A 425 9.75 18.29 -2.85
C SER A 425 8.94 17.03 -3.12
N THR A 426 8.89 16.11 -2.16
CA THR A 426 8.09 14.88 -2.23
C THR A 426 6.61 15.19 -2.04
N ASP A 427 6.22 15.83 -0.94
CA ASP A 427 4.80 16.06 -0.59
C ASP A 427 4.06 16.91 -1.65
N PHE A 428 4.75 17.85 -2.29
CA PHE A 428 4.17 18.78 -3.27
C PHE A 428 4.65 18.51 -4.71
N GLY A 429 5.22 17.33 -4.96
CA GLY A 429 5.65 16.88 -6.28
C GLY A 429 4.48 16.68 -7.26
N PRO A 430 4.60 16.98 -8.57
CA PRO A 430 5.69 17.69 -9.25
C PRO A 430 5.53 19.23 -9.23
N MET A 431 4.52 19.76 -8.52
CA MET A 431 4.17 21.19 -8.56
C MET A 431 5.22 22.07 -7.90
N PHE A 432 5.88 21.59 -6.85
CA PHE A 432 6.99 22.26 -6.20
C PHE A 432 8.16 22.45 -7.15
N GLN A 433 8.53 21.40 -7.88
CA GLN A 433 9.60 21.40 -8.88
C GLN A 433 9.25 22.37 -10.00
N LYS A 434 8.02 22.33 -10.53
CA LYS A 434 7.53 23.25 -11.58
C LYS A 434 7.65 24.72 -11.19
N LYS A 435 7.39 25.08 -9.94
CA LYS A 435 7.34 26.49 -9.48
C LYS A 435 8.69 27.01 -8.96
N PHE A 436 9.46 26.17 -8.27
CA PHE A 436 10.52 26.65 -7.38
C PHE A 436 11.93 26.18 -7.74
N HIS A 437 12.09 25.39 -8.81
CA HIS A 437 13.39 24.87 -9.29
C HIS A 437 14.52 25.93 -9.30
N ALA A 438 14.23 27.18 -9.70
CA ALA A 438 15.21 28.26 -9.82
C ALA A 438 15.77 28.78 -8.48
N LYS A 439 15.07 28.53 -7.36
CA LYS A 439 15.54 28.90 -6.00
C LYS A 439 16.06 27.68 -5.25
N VAL A 440 15.36 26.54 -5.35
CA VAL A 440 15.64 25.33 -4.58
C VAL A 440 16.95 24.69 -5.02
N ILE A 441 17.15 24.46 -6.33
CA ILE A 441 18.37 23.82 -6.84
C ILE A 441 19.62 24.61 -6.41
N PRO A 442 19.73 25.94 -6.65
CA PRO A 442 20.89 26.69 -6.18
C PRO A 442 21.08 26.68 -4.66
N GLY A 443 19.99 26.71 -3.89
CA GLY A 443 20.04 26.62 -2.43
C GLY A 443 20.66 25.31 -1.95
N ILE A 444 20.18 24.17 -2.48
CA ILE A 444 20.71 22.84 -2.16
C ILE A 444 22.16 22.68 -2.63
N LEU A 445 22.47 23.08 -3.87
CA LEU A 445 23.83 22.97 -4.42
C LEU A 445 24.86 23.81 -3.65
N MET A 446 24.43 24.89 -2.99
CA MET A 446 25.29 25.67 -2.12
C MET A 446 25.57 24.95 -0.80
N VAL A 447 24.59 24.27 -0.19
CA VAL A 447 24.84 23.48 1.02
C VAL A 447 25.78 22.31 0.74
N LEU A 448 25.76 21.77 -0.49
CA LEU A 448 26.77 20.80 -0.95
C LEU A 448 28.21 21.33 -0.95
N ASP A 449 28.44 22.64 -0.83
CA ASP A 449 29.79 23.21 -0.65
C ASP A 449 30.27 23.20 0.81
N ASP A 450 29.44 22.78 1.78
CA ASP A 450 29.81 22.70 3.19
C ASP A 450 30.70 21.48 3.51
N THR A 451 31.95 21.55 3.07
CA THR A 451 32.92 20.47 3.28
C THR A 451 33.29 20.24 4.75
N ALA A 452 32.96 21.18 5.64
CA ALA A 452 33.31 21.10 7.06
C ALA A 452 32.32 20.26 7.87
N HIS A 453 31.09 20.07 7.37
CA HIS A 453 30.02 19.37 8.08
C HIS A 453 29.43 18.25 7.20
N PRO A 454 30.08 17.07 7.14
CA PRO A 454 29.66 15.91 6.35
C PRO A 454 28.16 15.56 6.45
N ARG A 455 27.56 15.57 7.64
CA ARG A 455 26.12 15.26 7.80
C ARG A 455 25.21 16.24 7.05
N VAL A 456 25.52 17.53 7.12
CA VAL A 456 24.78 18.58 6.41
C VAL A 456 24.96 18.43 4.90
N GLN A 457 26.18 18.16 4.46
CA GLN A 457 26.50 17.95 3.05
C GLN A 457 25.80 16.72 2.46
N ALA A 458 25.81 15.59 3.18
CA ALA A 458 25.08 14.39 2.78
C ALA A 458 23.58 14.69 2.68
N HIS A 459 22.99 15.28 3.72
CA HIS A 459 21.55 15.55 3.72
C HIS A 459 21.10 16.55 2.64
N ALA A 460 21.96 17.47 2.21
CA ALA A 460 21.71 18.27 1.01
C ALA A 460 21.66 17.43 -0.27
N GLY A 461 22.51 16.40 -0.38
CA GLY A 461 22.42 15.41 -1.45
C GLY A 461 21.12 14.61 -1.40
N ALA A 462 20.67 14.21 -0.21
CA ALA A 462 19.37 13.55 -0.01
C ALA A 462 18.21 14.45 -0.47
N ALA A 463 18.17 15.71 -0.03
CA ALA A 463 17.16 16.66 -0.51
C ALA A 463 17.17 16.86 -2.04
N LEU A 464 18.34 16.74 -2.69
CA LEU A 464 18.43 16.79 -4.15
C LEU A 464 17.86 15.53 -4.82
N VAL A 465 17.96 14.35 -4.19
CA VAL A 465 17.30 13.10 -4.62
C VAL A 465 15.79 13.30 -4.62
N ASN A 466 15.20 13.69 -3.48
CA ASN A 466 13.75 13.97 -3.39
C ASN A 466 13.30 15.00 -4.43
N PHE A 467 14.12 16.05 -4.66
CA PHE A 467 13.81 17.02 -5.70
C PHE A 467 13.82 16.41 -7.10
N SER A 468 14.79 15.55 -7.45
CA SER A 468 14.94 15.00 -8.80
C SER A 468 13.97 13.88 -9.14
N GLU A 469 13.56 13.04 -8.18
CA GLU A 469 12.63 11.92 -8.41
C GLU A 469 11.30 12.39 -8.98
N ASP A 470 10.69 13.41 -8.37
CA ASP A 470 9.42 13.99 -8.83
C ASP A 470 9.60 15.18 -9.80
N CYS A 471 10.84 15.45 -10.28
CA CYS A 471 11.09 16.54 -11.22
C CYS A 471 10.73 16.13 -12.64
N PRO A 472 9.81 16.83 -13.33
CA PRO A 472 9.61 16.58 -14.75
C PRO A 472 10.91 16.84 -15.51
N LYS A 473 11.34 15.87 -16.32
CA LYS A 473 12.58 15.92 -17.12
C LYS A 473 12.81 17.26 -17.83
N GLY A 474 11.76 17.85 -18.42
CA GLY A 474 11.84 19.15 -19.11
C GLY A 474 12.29 20.32 -18.22
N ILE A 475 12.06 20.24 -16.91
CA ILE A 475 12.48 21.25 -15.91
C ILE A 475 13.90 20.99 -15.41
N LEU A 476 14.30 19.73 -15.26
CA LEU A 476 15.63 19.37 -14.77
C LEU A 476 16.73 19.68 -15.81
N VAL A 477 16.44 19.44 -17.09
CA VAL A 477 17.42 19.56 -18.20
C VAL A 477 18.22 20.87 -18.22
N PRO A 478 17.62 22.07 -18.08
CA PRO A 478 18.37 23.33 -18.03
C PRO A 478 19.39 23.44 -16.89
N TYR A 479 19.23 22.66 -15.81
CA TYR A 479 20.11 22.68 -14.65
C TYR A 479 21.16 21.57 -14.65
N LEU A 480 21.04 20.58 -15.54
CA LEU A 480 21.89 19.38 -15.55
C LEU A 480 23.39 19.72 -15.58
N ASP A 481 23.83 20.66 -16.43
CA ASP A 481 25.25 21.04 -16.50
C ASP A 481 25.79 21.55 -15.14
N THR A 482 24.97 22.33 -14.44
CA THR A 482 25.32 22.92 -13.14
C THR A 482 25.32 21.86 -12.05
N ILE A 483 24.29 21.01 -12.01
CA ILE A 483 24.17 19.91 -11.04
C ILE A 483 25.33 18.93 -11.24
N MET A 484 25.56 18.45 -12.47
CA MET A 484 26.65 17.52 -12.80
C MET A 484 28.03 18.11 -12.50
N GLY A 485 28.24 19.40 -12.81
CA GLY A 485 29.47 20.09 -12.42
C GLY A 485 29.72 20.08 -10.91
N LYS A 486 28.67 20.31 -10.11
CA LYS A 486 28.76 20.26 -8.65
C LYS A 486 28.98 18.84 -8.13
N LEU A 487 28.21 17.86 -8.59
CA LEU A 487 28.35 16.47 -8.16
C LEU A 487 29.73 15.90 -8.51
N GLU A 488 30.29 16.21 -9.69
CA GLU A 488 31.66 15.81 -10.04
C GLU A 488 32.71 16.41 -9.09
N GLN A 489 32.55 17.69 -8.73
CA GLN A 489 33.45 18.35 -7.78
C GLN A 489 33.42 17.65 -6.41
N VAL A 490 32.22 17.40 -5.88
CA VAL A 490 32.05 16.76 -4.56
C VAL A 490 32.52 15.30 -4.59
N LEU A 491 32.14 14.54 -5.61
CA LEU A 491 32.55 13.14 -5.81
C LEU A 491 34.07 13.01 -5.79
N ASN A 492 34.80 13.81 -6.58
CA ASN A 492 36.25 13.75 -6.63
C ASN A 492 36.91 14.12 -5.29
N ALA A 493 36.39 15.13 -4.59
CA ALA A 493 36.90 15.54 -3.30
C ALA A 493 36.70 14.46 -2.23
N LYS A 494 35.49 13.88 -2.16
CA LYS A 494 35.12 12.87 -1.18
C LYS A 494 35.71 11.50 -1.47
N PHE A 495 35.90 11.16 -2.74
CA PHE A 495 36.67 9.99 -3.12
C PHE A 495 38.11 10.06 -2.62
N LYS A 496 38.77 11.22 -2.74
CA LYS A 496 40.10 11.43 -2.17
C LYS A 496 40.10 11.32 -0.64
N GLU A 497 39.08 11.87 0.01
CA GLU A 497 38.90 11.80 1.46
C GLU A 497 38.68 10.36 1.97
N LEU A 498 37.90 9.55 1.25
CA LEU A 498 37.76 8.11 1.52
C LEU A 498 39.12 7.41 1.50
N VAL A 499 39.94 7.67 0.47
CA VAL A 499 41.27 7.04 0.33
C VAL A 499 42.24 7.50 1.43
N GLU A 500 42.17 8.77 1.85
CA GLU A 500 43.09 9.34 2.84
C GLU A 500 42.67 9.09 4.30
N LYS A 501 41.37 9.07 4.59
CA LYS A 501 40.80 9.07 5.95
C LYS A 501 39.78 7.97 6.23
N GLY A 502 39.29 7.28 5.20
CA GLY A 502 38.24 6.27 5.35
C GLY A 502 36.82 6.81 5.47
N GLN A 503 36.59 8.12 5.28
CA GLN A 503 35.25 8.72 5.41
C GLN A 503 34.37 8.42 4.18
N LYS A 504 33.17 7.92 4.40
CA LYS A 504 32.27 7.41 3.34
C LYS A 504 30.92 8.11 3.25
N LEU A 505 30.42 8.74 4.32
CA LEU A 505 29.04 9.23 4.43
C LEU A 505 28.58 10.06 3.23
N VAL A 506 29.31 11.13 2.91
CA VAL A 506 28.95 12.02 1.81
C VAL A 506 29.12 11.34 0.46
N LEU A 507 30.10 10.45 0.33
CA LEU A 507 30.36 9.75 -0.93
C LEU A 507 29.22 8.79 -1.26
N GLU A 508 28.72 8.05 -0.27
CA GLU A 508 27.54 7.20 -0.41
C GLU A 508 26.35 7.99 -0.92
N GLN A 509 26.05 9.12 -0.28
CA GLN A 509 24.91 9.94 -0.66
C GLN A 509 25.06 10.60 -2.03
N VAL A 510 26.25 11.06 -2.40
CA VAL A 510 26.50 11.68 -3.71
C VAL A 510 26.35 10.68 -4.85
N VAL A 511 26.73 9.42 -4.63
CA VAL A 511 26.53 8.34 -5.60
C VAL A 511 25.04 8.07 -5.81
N THR A 512 24.24 8.02 -4.74
CA THR A 512 22.77 7.91 -4.84
C THR A 512 22.15 9.13 -5.53
N THR A 513 22.62 10.34 -5.20
CA THR A 513 22.16 11.58 -5.83
C THR A 513 22.45 11.61 -7.33
N LEU A 514 23.63 11.13 -7.73
CA LEU A 514 23.99 10.98 -9.15
C LEU A 514 23.08 9.98 -9.85
N ALA A 515 22.73 8.87 -9.19
CA ALA A 515 21.86 7.85 -9.72
C ALA A 515 20.44 8.39 -10.01
N SER A 516 19.84 9.07 -9.02
CA SER A 516 18.50 9.68 -9.14
C SER A 516 18.46 10.72 -10.27
N VAL A 517 19.43 11.63 -10.32
CA VAL A 517 19.49 12.64 -11.41
C VAL A 517 19.70 11.98 -12.79
N ALA A 518 20.44 10.88 -12.87
CA ALA A 518 20.63 10.15 -14.12
C ALA A 518 19.34 9.50 -14.59
N ASP A 519 18.60 8.85 -13.67
CA ASP A 519 17.33 8.19 -13.96
C ASP A 519 16.31 9.19 -14.52
N THR A 520 16.11 10.34 -13.87
CA THR A 520 15.21 11.40 -14.35
C THR A 520 15.67 12.05 -15.67
N ALA A 521 16.99 12.15 -15.90
CA ALA A 521 17.54 12.79 -17.10
C ALA A 521 17.46 11.90 -18.36
N GLU A 522 17.38 10.58 -18.19
CA GLU A 522 17.33 9.59 -19.27
C GLU A 522 18.40 9.86 -20.36
N GLU A 523 18.02 9.94 -21.64
CA GLU A 523 18.97 10.10 -22.75
C GLU A 523 19.76 11.42 -22.70
N LYS A 524 19.32 12.40 -21.90
CA LYS A 524 20.07 13.65 -21.69
C LYS A 524 21.33 13.42 -20.86
N PHE A 525 21.41 12.31 -20.12
CA PHE A 525 22.57 11.96 -19.32
C PHE A 525 23.78 11.49 -20.15
N ILE A 526 23.58 11.13 -21.44
CA ILE A 526 24.64 10.62 -22.34
C ILE A 526 25.89 11.54 -22.35
N ASN A 527 25.69 12.86 -22.28
CA ASN A 527 26.77 13.86 -22.31
C ASN A 527 27.69 13.81 -21.08
N TYR A 528 27.24 13.24 -19.97
CA TYR A 528 27.95 13.21 -18.70
C TYR A 528 28.54 11.85 -18.37
N TYR A 529 28.09 10.79 -19.06
CA TYR A 529 28.49 9.40 -18.84
C TYR A 529 30.00 9.22 -18.64
N ASP A 530 30.80 9.75 -19.57
CA ASP A 530 32.26 9.56 -19.60
C ASP A 530 32.99 10.27 -18.44
N ARG A 531 32.33 11.22 -17.75
CA ARG A 531 32.89 11.95 -16.60
C ARG A 531 32.84 11.11 -15.32
N PHE A 532 31.80 10.29 -15.16
CA PHE A 532 31.51 9.58 -13.91
C PHE A 532 31.84 8.08 -13.96
N MET A 533 31.54 7.41 -15.07
CA MET A 533 31.62 5.95 -15.16
C MET A 533 32.99 5.37 -14.76
N PRO A 534 34.15 5.95 -15.15
CA PRO A 534 35.45 5.43 -14.72
C PRO A 534 35.66 5.43 -13.20
N CYS A 535 35.20 6.49 -12.51
CA CYS A 535 35.30 6.61 -11.06
C CYS A 535 34.39 5.59 -10.36
N LEU A 536 33.15 5.43 -10.83
CA LEU A 536 32.21 4.46 -10.26
C LEU A 536 32.72 3.03 -10.41
N LYS A 537 33.25 2.65 -11.58
CA LYS A 537 33.89 1.33 -11.78
C LYS A 537 35.07 1.12 -10.82
N TYR A 538 35.87 2.16 -10.57
CA TYR A 538 36.97 2.08 -9.61
C TYR A 538 36.47 1.84 -8.19
N ILE A 539 35.41 2.53 -7.75
CA ILE A 539 34.83 2.33 -6.41
C ILE A 539 34.38 0.87 -6.26
N VAL A 540 33.61 0.32 -7.21
CA VAL A 540 33.15 -1.08 -7.14
C VAL A 540 34.30 -2.08 -7.10
N GLN A 541 35.42 -1.79 -7.78
CA GLN A 541 36.60 -2.65 -7.80
C GLN A 541 37.40 -2.66 -6.48
N ASN A 542 37.38 -1.56 -5.74
CA ASN A 542 38.29 -1.35 -4.60
C ASN A 542 37.58 -1.26 -3.24
N ALA A 543 36.28 -0.96 -3.20
CA ALA A 543 35.46 -0.93 -1.98
C ALA A 543 35.06 -2.35 -1.55
N THR A 544 36.05 -3.20 -1.23
CA THR A 544 35.81 -4.62 -0.92
C THR A 544 35.80 -4.95 0.59
N SER A 545 36.06 -3.97 1.46
CA SER A 545 35.98 -4.15 2.91
C SER A 545 34.52 -4.16 3.38
N GLU A 546 34.28 -4.79 4.53
CA GLU A 546 32.95 -4.89 5.16
C GLU A 546 32.31 -3.51 5.40
N GLU A 547 33.07 -2.57 5.95
CA GLU A 547 32.63 -1.19 6.21
C GLU A 547 32.22 -0.40 4.96
N LEU A 548 32.57 -0.85 3.76
CA LEU A 548 32.29 -0.20 2.47
C LEU A 548 31.28 -0.97 1.61
N ARG A 549 30.67 -2.04 2.12
CA ARG A 549 29.68 -2.83 1.36
C ARG A 549 28.48 -1.97 0.94
N MET A 550 27.99 -1.10 1.82
CA MET A 550 26.91 -0.15 1.51
C MET A 550 27.28 0.79 0.36
N LEU A 551 28.44 1.46 0.46
CA LEU A 551 28.98 2.28 -0.64
C LEU A 551 29.09 1.50 -1.96
N ARG A 552 29.60 0.26 -1.91
CA ARG A 552 29.72 -0.60 -3.09
C ARG A 552 28.36 -0.91 -3.70
N GLY A 553 27.36 -1.26 -2.88
CA GLY A 553 25.97 -1.50 -3.28
C GLY A 553 25.35 -0.27 -3.97
N LYS A 554 25.37 0.89 -3.31
CA LYS A 554 24.89 2.17 -3.90
C LYS A 554 25.61 2.54 -5.20
N THR A 555 26.91 2.20 -5.32
CA THR A 555 27.66 2.44 -6.56
C THR A 555 27.26 1.50 -7.69
N ILE A 556 27.03 0.22 -7.39
CA ILE A 556 26.46 -0.76 -8.33
C ILE A 556 25.10 -0.27 -8.83
N GLU A 557 24.27 0.23 -7.90
CA GLU A 557 22.99 0.81 -8.21
C GLU A 557 23.12 1.97 -9.20
N CYS A 558 23.96 2.96 -8.87
CA CYS A 558 24.23 4.13 -9.70
C CYS A 558 24.71 3.75 -11.11
N ILE A 559 25.65 2.81 -11.24
CA ILE A 559 26.14 2.35 -12.55
C ILE A 559 24.99 1.78 -13.38
N SER A 560 24.14 0.95 -12.79
CA SER A 560 23.03 0.30 -13.49
C SER A 560 21.92 1.29 -13.90
N LEU A 561 21.59 2.29 -13.06
CA LEU A 561 20.64 3.37 -13.40
C LEU A 561 21.19 4.28 -14.51
N ILE A 562 22.46 4.67 -14.42
CA ILE A 562 23.14 5.41 -15.51
C ILE A 562 23.08 4.60 -16.81
N GLY A 563 23.36 3.30 -16.74
CA GLY A 563 23.27 2.40 -17.91
C GLY A 563 21.87 2.35 -18.53
N LEU A 564 20.84 2.35 -17.69
CA LEU A 564 19.45 2.37 -18.13
C LEU A 564 19.09 3.71 -18.79
N ALA A 565 19.45 4.83 -18.16
CA ALA A 565 19.19 6.17 -18.64
C ALA A 565 19.84 6.46 -20.01
N VAL A 566 21.11 6.09 -20.20
CA VAL A 566 21.82 6.35 -21.46
C VAL A 566 21.49 5.35 -22.58
N GLY A 567 20.81 4.25 -22.22
CA GLY A 567 20.44 3.18 -23.12
C GLY A 567 21.59 2.26 -23.55
N LYS A 568 21.20 1.16 -24.19
CA LYS A 568 22.09 0.05 -24.58
C LYS A 568 23.31 0.50 -25.38
N GLU A 569 23.14 1.35 -26.39
CA GLU A 569 24.22 1.73 -27.30
C GLU A 569 25.38 2.43 -26.60
N LYS A 570 25.09 3.37 -25.69
CA LYS A 570 26.12 4.11 -24.95
C LYS A 570 26.75 3.26 -23.84
N PHE A 571 25.97 2.39 -23.20
CA PHE A 571 26.45 1.56 -22.09
C PHE A 571 27.23 0.30 -22.52
N TYR A 572 27.00 -0.19 -23.75
CA TYR A 572 27.59 -1.44 -24.26
C TYR A 572 29.11 -1.61 -24.06
N PRO A 573 29.96 -0.57 -24.31
CA PRO A 573 31.41 -0.71 -24.18
C PRO A 573 31.87 -1.07 -22.77
N ASP A 574 31.16 -0.60 -21.74
CA ASP A 574 31.48 -0.84 -20.33
C ASP A 574 30.70 -2.02 -19.74
N CYS A 575 29.66 -2.49 -20.43
CA CYS A 575 28.77 -3.54 -19.95
C CYS A 575 29.53 -4.82 -19.57
N GLY A 576 30.46 -5.29 -20.42
CA GLY A 576 31.24 -6.50 -20.13
C GLY A 576 32.06 -6.39 -18.84
N ASP A 577 32.69 -5.23 -18.59
CA ASP A 577 33.43 -4.97 -17.37
C ASP A 577 32.50 -4.94 -16.15
N VAL A 578 31.38 -4.21 -16.25
CA VAL A 578 30.40 -4.08 -15.16
C VAL A 578 29.80 -5.44 -14.81
N MET A 579 29.42 -6.25 -15.80
CA MET A 579 28.89 -7.60 -15.58
C MET A 579 29.92 -8.50 -14.87
N GLN A 580 31.20 -8.43 -15.25
CA GLN A 580 32.25 -9.14 -14.55
C GLN A 580 32.43 -8.66 -13.10
N LEU A 581 32.30 -7.36 -12.84
CA LEU A 581 32.35 -6.81 -11.49
C LEU A 581 31.18 -7.32 -10.63
N LEU A 582 29.97 -7.35 -11.17
CA LEU A 582 28.80 -7.91 -10.46
C LEU A 582 29.00 -9.39 -10.17
N LEU A 583 29.40 -10.20 -11.16
CA LEU A 583 29.68 -11.62 -10.99
C LEU A 583 30.79 -11.86 -9.97
N LYS A 584 31.88 -11.09 -10.03
CA LYS A 584 32.99 -11.18 -9.07
C LYS A 584 32.50 -10.86 -7.65
N THR A 585 31.69 -9.81 -7.50
CA THR A 585 31.08 -9.46 -6.22
C THR A 585 30.21 -10.61 -5.68
N GLN A 586 29.48 -11.29 -6.56
CA GLN A 586 28.61 -12.41 -6.18
C GLN A 586 29.38 -13.70 -5.85
N THR A 587 30.52 -13.92 -6.50
CA THR A 587 31.29 -15.19 -6.42
C THR A 587 32.44 -15.14 -5.42
N ASP A 588 33.19 -14.02 -5.33
CA ASP A 588 34.26 -13.84 -4.33
C ASP A 588 33.69 -13.77 -2.91
N SER A 589 32.42 -13.39 -2.79
CA SER A 589 31.71 -13.28 -1.52
C SER A 589 30.89 -14.55 -1.24
N GLY A 590 31.40 -15.73 -1.58
CA GLY A 590 30.68 -17.02 -1.43
C GLY A 590 30.21 -17.39 -0.02
N ASP A 591 30.46 -16.54 0.99
CA ASP A 591 29.96 -16.59 2.36
C ASP A 591 29.26 -15.26 2.75
N LEU A 592 28.60 -14.53 1.83
CA LEU A 592 27.71 -13.44 2.24
C LEU A 592 26.62 -14.03 3.12
N ALA A 593 26.51 -13.48 4.32
CA ALA A 593 25.39 -13.77 5.20
C ALA A 593 24.09 -13.34 4.50
N ASP A 594 22.99 -14.01 4.84
CA ASP A 594 21.70 -13.80 4.16
C ASP A 594 21.15 -12.36 4.38
N ASP A 595 21.71 -11.62 5.35
CA ASP A 595 21.43 -10.24 5.74
C ASP A 595 22.45 -9.21 5.21
N ASP A 596 23.34 -9.58 4.28
CA ASP A 596 24.34 -8.63 3.78
C ASP A 596 23.68 -7.50 2.93
N PRO A 597 23.92 -6.22 3.26
CA PRO A 597 23.20 -5.09 2.67
C PRO A 597 23.45 -4.90 1.17
N GLN A 598 24.51 -5.49 0.59
CA GLN A 598 24.78 -5.35 -0.84
C GLN A 598 23.92 -6.27 -1.73
N ILE A 599 23.25 -7.27 -1.13
CA ILE A 599 22.45 -8.27 -1.86
C ILE A 599 21.30 -7.60 -2.61
N SER A 600 20.54 -6.73 -1.95
CA SER A 600 19.40 -6.00 -2.53
C SER A 600 19.83 -5.13 -3.73
N TYR A 601 20.91 -4.36 -3.59
CA TYR A 601 21.46 -3.55 -4.67
C TYR A 601 21.92 -4.37 -5.88
N MET A 602 22.53 -5.54 -5.64
CA MET A 602 22.97 -6.43 -6.70
C MET A 602 21.79 -7.04 -7.46
N ILE A 603 20.77 -7.48 -6.73
CA ILE A 603 19.49 -7.97 -7.25
C ILE A 603 18.89 -6.89 -8.17
N SER A 604 18.63 -5.68 -7.68
CA SER A 604 18.07 -4.60 -8.50
C SER A 604 18.94 -4.24 -9.71
N ALA A 605 20.26 -4.22 -9.58
CA ALA A 605 21.17 -3.95 -10.68
C ALA A 605 21.05 -4.99 -11.81
N TRP A 606 20.94 -6.28 -11.47
CA TRP A 606 20.76 -7.33 -12.47
C TRP A 606 19.49 -7.17 -13.30
N ALA A 607 18.38 -6.73 -12.69
CA ALA A 607 17.12 -6.49 -13.41
C ALA A 607 17.27 -5.34 -14.40
N ARG A 608 17.93 -4.25 -14.00
CA ARG A 608 18.22 -3.13 -14.89
C ARG A 608 19.15 -3.56 -16.04
N MET A 609 20.16 -4.38 -15.77
CA MET A 609 21.03 -4.95 -16.81
C MET A 609 20.25 -5.83 -17.80
N CYS A 610 19.26 -6.60 -17.34
CA CYS A 610 18.36 -7.35 -18.20
C CYS A 610 17.53 -6.42 -19.10
N LYS A 611 16.92 -5.38 -18.53
CA LYS A 611 16.16 -4.38 -19.29
C LYS A 611 17.01 -3.67 -20.35
N ILE A 612 18.28 -3.37 -20.05
CA ILE A 612 19.22 -2.73 -20.99
C ILE A 612 19.61 -3.68 -22.13
N LEU A 613 19.97 -4.92 -21.82
CA LEU A 613 20.51 -5.86 -22.80
C LEU A 613 19.43 -6.59 -23.62
N GLY A 614 18.23 -6.72 -23.05
CA GLY A 614 17.16 -7.56 -23.59
C GLY A 614 17.61 -9.00 -23.72
N LYS A 615 17.34 -9.62 -24.87
CA LYS A 615 17.70 -11.03 -25.17
C LYS A 615 19.19 -11.37 -24.99
N GLU A 616 20.10 -10.40 -25.12
CA GLU A 616 21.54 -10.65 -24.89
C GLU A 616 21.87 -10.95 -23.42
N PHE A 617 20.94 -10.68 -22.49
CA PHE A 617 21.08 -11.04 -21.10
C PHE A 617 20.94 -12.54 -20.82
N GLU A 618 20.32 -13.32 -21.72
CA GLU A 618 20.06 -14.75 -21.53
C GLU A 618 21.30 -15.56 -21.13
N GLN A 619 22.47 -15.21 -21.69
CA GLN A 619 23.75 -15.88 -21.38
C GLN A 619 24.18 -15.75 -19.90
N TYR A 620 23.62 -14.79 -19.15
CA TYR A 620 23.93 -14.55 -17.75
C TYR A 620 22.93 -15.19 -16.78
N LEU A 621 21.75 -15.63 -17.25
CA LEU A 621 20.73 -16.27 -16.42
C LEU A 621 21.27 -17.41 -15.53
N PRO A 622 22.14 -18.34 -16.02
CA PRO A 622 22.65 -19.42 -15.17
C PRO A 622 23.44 -18.94 -13.95
N MET A 623 24.01 -17.73 -14.00
CA MET A 623 24.79 -17.15 -12.91
C MET A 623 23.93 -16.33 -11.95
N VAL A 624 22.84 -15.74 -12.44
CA VAL A 624 21.99 -14.81 -11.67
C VAL A 624 20.78 -15.49 -11.04
N MET A 625 20.23 -16.52 -11.69
CA MET A 625 18.98 -17.14 -11.25
C MET A 625 19.09 -17.83 -9.89
N GLY A 626 20.21 -18.50 -9.59
CA GLY A 626 20.36 -19.24 -8.32
C GLY A 626 20.14 -18.35 -7.08
N PRO A 627 20.87 -17.23 -6.95
CA PRO A 627 20.68 -16.28 -5.85
C PRO A 627 19.30 -15.62 -5.82
N VAL A 628 18.75 -15.21 -6.98
CA VAL A 628 17.40 -14.62 -7.05
C VAL A 628 16.33 -15.61 -6.58
N LEU A 629 16.42 -16.87 -7.01
CA LEU A 629 15.50 -17.93 -6.57
C LEU A 629 15.63 -18.23 -5.08
N LYS A 630 16.86 -18.15 -4.52
CA LYS A 630 17.10 -18.29 -3.07
C LYS A 630 16.40 -17.17 -2.30
N ALA A 631 16.62 -15.91 -2.69
CA ALA A 631 16.01 -14.74 -2.06
C ALA A 631 14.47 -14.77 -2.15
N ALA A 632 13.92 -15.04 -3.34
CA ALA A 632 12.48 -15.19 -3.54
C ALA A 632 11.88 -16.36 -2.73
N SER A 633 12.69 -17.34 -2.32
CA SER A 633 12.26 -18.51 -1.52
C SER A 633 12.50 -18.36 -0.01
N ILE A 634 12.99 -17.21 0.46
CA ILE A 634 13.16 -16.93 1.90
C ILE A 634 11.82 -17.18 2.61
N LYS A 635 11.88 -17.90 3.73
CA LYS A 635 10.75 -18.14 4.62
C LYS A 635 10.96 -17.26 5.85
N PRO A 636 10.06 -16.30 6.13
CA PRO A 636 10.19 -15.51 7.34
C PRO A 636 10.09 -16.42 8.56
N GLU A 637 10.85 -16.08 9.59
CA GLU A 637 10.69 -16.68 10.90
C GLU A 637 9.42 -16.10 11.53
N VAL A 638 8.52 -16.97 11.98
CA VAL A 638 7.27 -16.58 12.62
C VAL A 638 7.20 -17.22 13.99
N ALA A 639 6.75 -16.45 14.96
CA ALA A 639 6.62 -16.89 16.34
C ALA A 639 5.25 -16.50 16.88
N LEU A 640 4.52 -17.46 17.42
CA LEU A 640 3.37 -17.17 18.28
C LEU A 640 3.92 -16.99 19.69
N VAL A 641 3.95 -15.75 20.16
CA VAL A 641 4.47 -15.39 21.48
C VAL A 641 3.33 -14.90 22.35
N ASP A 642 3.48 -15.03 23.66
CA ASP A 642 2.58 -14.36 24.59
C ASP A 642 3.09 -12.94 24.90
N SER A 643 2.23 -12.14 25.53
CA SER A 643 2.56 -10.77 25.95
C SER A 643 3.86 -10.60 26.76
N GLN A 644 4.37 -11.64 27.44
CA GLN A 644 5.61 -11.57 28.21
C GLN A 644 6.84 -11.95 27.38
N ASP A 645 6.69 -12.94 26.51
CA ASP A 645 7.73 -13.33 25.54
C ASP A 645 7.94 -12.18 24.52
N MET A 646 6.88 -11.44 24.13
CA MET A 646 6.95 -10.23 23.30
C MET A 646 7.86 -9.15 23.91
N GLN A 647 7.69 -8.82 25.20
CA GLN A 647 8.52 -7.82 25.89
C GLN A 647 10.01 -8.17 25.94
N SER A 648 10.35 -9.46 25.81
CA SER A 648 11.74 -9.91 25.75
C SER A 648 12.37 -9.82 24.35
N MET A 649 11.53 -9.71 23.32
CA MET A 649 11.91 -9.64 21.91
C MET A 649 11.70 -8.23 21.32
N GLU A 650 10.96 -7.34 21.97
CA GLU A 650 10.76 -5.92 21.58
C GLU A 650 12.07 -5.13 21.44
N GLY A 651 13.18 -5.59 22.03
CA GLY A 651 14.50 -4.97 21.86
C GLY A 651 15.27 -5.40 20.60
N ASP A 652 14.70 -6.28 19.77
CA ASP A 652 15.25 -6.70 18.48
C ASP A 652 14.46 -6.03 17.35
N ASN A 653 15.06 -5.00 16.73
CA ASN A 653 14.45 -4.19 15.67
C ASN A 653 14.02 -5.03 14.43
N ASP A 654 14.51 -6.26 14.30
CA ASP A 654 14.13 -7.18 13.22
C ASP A 654 12.75 -7.83 13.41
N TRP A 655 12.13 -7.72 14.59
CA TRP A 655 10.84 -8.35 14.88
C TRP A 655 9.71 -7.34 14.97
N GLN A 656 8.63 -7.63 14.24
CA GLN A 656 7.36 -6.93 14.39
C GLN A 656 6.31 -7.87 14.96
N PHE A 657 5.48 -7.37 15.87
CA PHE A 657 4.45 -8.15 16.55
C PHE A 657 3.07 -7.55 16.28
N VAL A 658 2.15 -8.41 15.87
CA VAL A 658 0.73 -8.09 15.80
C VAL A 658 0.04 -8.80 16.95
N THR A 659 -0.57 -8.06 17.86
CA THR A 659 -1.37 -8.66 18.93
C THR A 659 -2.64 -9.23 18.32
N LEU A 660 -2.77 -10.55 18.33
CA LEU A 660 -4.02 -11.22 18.03
C LEU A 660 -4.94 -11.05 19.26
N GLY A 661 -6.26 -11.06 19.04
CA GLY A 661 -7.20 -11.16 20.17
C GLY A 661 -6.78 -12.28 21.14
N ASP A 662 -7.10 -12.13 22.42
CA ASP A 662 -6.86 -13.15 23.46
C ASP A 662 -5.42 -13.30 24.00
N GLN A 663 -4.61 -12.22 24.00
CA GLN A 663 -3.26 -12.15 24.61
C GLN A 663 -2.18 -13.03 23.95
N GLN A 664 -2.39 -13.40 22.69
CA GLN A 664 -1.36 -13.99 21.84
C GLN A 664 -0.88 -12.94 20.84
N SER A 665 0.41 -12.82 20.63
CA SER A 665 0.99 -11.96 19.61
C SER A 665 1.66 -12.81 18.55
N PHE A 666 1.38 -12.47 17.30
CA PHE A 666 2.05 -13.03 16.14
C PHE A 666 3.27 -12.17 15.83
N GLY A 667 4.45 -12.69 16.15
CA GLY A 667 5.73 -12.11 15.78
C GLY A 667 6.16 -12.59 14.40
N ILE A 668 6.65 -11.67 13.58
CA ILE A 668 7.34 -11.97 12.33
C ILE A 668 8.69 -11.28 12.31
N LYS A 669 9.72 -12.02 11.90
CA LYS A 669 11.01 -11.44 11.58
C LYS A 669 10.94 -10.77 10.21
N THR A 670 11.02 -9.44 10.17
CA THR A 670 10.90 -8.63 8.96
C THR A 670 12.16 -8.62 8.11
N ALA A 671 13.31 -8.92 8.71
CA ALA A 671 14.57 -9.07 8.00
C ALA A 671 14.45 -10.09 6.83
N GLY A 672 14.82 -9.66 5.61
CA GLY A 672 14.75 -10.50 4.41
C GLY A 672 13.45 -10.37 3.62
N LEU A 673 12.41 -9.69 4.12
CA LEU A 673 11.13 -9.54 3.42
C LEU A 673 11.24 -8.59 2.22
N GLU A 674 11.96 -7.48 2.36
CA GLU A 674 12.23 -6.53 1.27
C GLU A 674 13.09 -7.17 0.18
N GLU A 675 14.10 -7.95 0.55
CA GLU A 675 14.94 -8.70 -0.38
C GLU A 675 14.11 -9.74 -1.15
N LYS A 676 13.17 -10.39 -0.47
CA LYS A 676 12.23 -11.33 -1.08
C LYS A 676 11.32 -10.63 -2.07
N ALA A 677 10.73 -9.49 -1.71
CA ALA A 677 9.87 -8.68 -2.58
C ALA A 677 10.62 -8.23 -3.83
N THR A 678 11.81 -7.65 -3.65
CA THR A 678 12.70 -7.23 -4.74
C THR A 678 13.04 -8.40 -5.66
N ALA A 679 13.39 -9.57 -5.11
CA ALA A 679 13.67 -10.76 -5.89
C ALA A 679 12.45 -11.28 -6.66
N CYS A 680 11.23 -11.13 -6.13
CA CYS A 680 10.01 -11.47 -6.86
C CYS A 680 9.77 -10.52 -8.03
N GLN A 681 9.90 -9.21 -7.83
CA GLN A 681 9.81 -8.20 -8.89
C GLN A 681 10.85 -8.44 -10.00
N MET A 682 12.05 -8.88 -9.65
CA MET A 682 13.05 -9.29 -10.63
C MET A 682 12.59 -10.44 -11.53
N LEU A 683 11.97 -11.46 -10.95
CA LEU A 683 11.49 -12.62 -11.70
C LEU A 683 10.37 -12.21 -12.67
N VAL A 684 9.53 -11.25 -12.29
CA VAL A 684 8.57 -10.60 -13.19
C VAL A 684 9.31 -9.93 -14.36
N CYS A 685 10.31 -9.10 -14.06
CA CYS A 685 11.12 -8.42 -15.08
C CYS A 685 11.77 -9.41 -16.06
N TYR A 686 12.40 -10.48 -15.57
CA TYR A 686 13.01 -11.49 -16.44
C TYR A 686 12.00 -12.20 -17.34
N ALA A 687 10.84 -12.57 -16.82
CA ALA A 687 9.78 -13.18 -17.62
C ALA A 687 9.28 -12.21 -18.70
N ARG A 688 9.05 -10.94 -18.35
CA ARG A 688 8.55 -9.90 -19.26
C ARG A 688 9.54 -9.56 -20.39
N GLU A 689 10.80 -9.32 -20.04
CA GLU A 689 11.81 -8.83 -20.99
C GLU A 689 12.37 -9.95 -21.88
N LEU A 690 12.60 -11.15 -21.33
CA LEU A 690 13.26 -12.25 -22.06
C LEU A 690 12.29 -13.15 -22.82
N LYS A 691 11.01 -13.18 -22.40
CA LYS A 691 9.94 -13.97 -23.04
C LYS A 691 10.39 -15.44 -23.22
N GLU A 692 10.43 -15.93 -24.44
CA GLU A 692 10.85 -17.30 -24.80
C GLU A 692 12.22 -17.70 -24.20
N GLY A 693 13.13 -16.74 -24.02
CA GLY A 693 14.45 -16.96 -23.40
C GLY A 693 14.40 -17.35 -21.93
N PHE A 694 13.28 -17.12 -21.26
CA PHE A 694 13.06 -17.49 -19.86
C PHE A 694 12.36 -18.85 -19.67
N SER A 695 12.01 -19.53 -20.77
CA SER A 695 11.21 -20.77 -20.76
C SER A 695 11.80 -21.93 -19.96
N GLU A 696 13.12 -21.96 -19.72
CA GLU A 696 13.76 -23.01 -18.90
C GLU A 696 13.46 -22.85 -17.40
N TYR A 697 13.12 -21.65 -16.94
CA TYR A 697 12.93 -21.32 -15.54
C TYR A 697 11.45 -21.25 -15.12
N THR A 698 10.52 -21.24 -16.08
CA THR A 698 9.09 -20.97 -15.83
C THR A 698 8.48 -21.91 -14.80
N GLU A 699 8.71 -23.21 -14.88
CA GLU A 699 8.15 -24.16 -13.90
C GLU A 699 8.64 -23.91 -12.47
N GLN A 700 9.94 -23.60 -12.31
CA GLN A 700 10.51 -23.35 -11.00
C GLN A 700 9.97 -22.05 -10.41
N VAL A 701 9.88 -21.00 -11.23
CA VAL A 701 9.37 -19.69 -10.80
C VAL A 701 7.89 -19.76 -10.46
N VAL A 702 7.08 -20.46 -11.26
CA VAL A 702 5.65 -20.69 -10.96
C VAL A 702 5.46 -21.36 -9.60
N LYS A 703 6.27 -22.37 -9.27
CA LYS A 703 6.21 -23.05 -7.95
C LYS A 703 6.59 -22.16 -6.77
N ILE A 704 7.31 -21.06 -7.02
CA ILE A 704 7.63 -20.05 -6.00
C ILE A 704 6.50 -19.01 -5.94
N MET A 705 6.07 -18.47 -7.09
CA MET A 705 5.12 -17.36 -7.16
C MET A 705 3.71 -17.74 -6.73
N VAL A 706 3.21 -18.91 -7.11
CA VAL A 706 1.81 -19.30 -6.81
C VAL A 706 1.51 -19.32 -5.30
N PRO A 707 2.36 -19.91 -4.43
CA PRO A 707 2.18 -19.79 -2.98
C PRO A 707 2.23 -18.35 -2.46
N LEU A 708 2.97 -17.46 -3.12
CA LEU A 708 3.15 -16.07 -2.70
C LEU A 708 1.91 -15.20 -2.93
N LEU A 709 0.94 -15.63 -3.74
CA LEU A 709 -0.37 -14.98 -3.84
C LEU A 709 -1.10 -14.86 -2.49
N LYS A 710 -0.76 -15.69 -1.50
CA LYS A 710 -1.34 -15.70 -0.15
C LYS A 710 -0.29 -15.38 0.93
N PHE A 711 0.80 -14.71 0.55
CA PHE A 711 1.83 -14.28 1.47
C PHE A 711 1.44 -12.93 2.07
N TYR A 712 0.50 -12.95 3.02
CA TYR A 712 -0.07 -11.76 3.66
C TYR A 712 0.91 -10.98 4.55
N PHE A 713 2.20 -11.32 4.52
CA PHE A 713 3.23 -10.63 5.28
C PHE A 713 3.88 -9.49 4.48
N HIS A 714 3.67 -9.42 3.17
CA HIS A 714 4.23 -8.36 2.34
C HIS A 714 3.45 -8.18 1.04
N ASP A 715 3.10 -6.94 0.73
CA ASP A 715 2.20 -6.59 -0.37
C ASP A 715 2.87 -6.78 -1.73
N ASP A 716 4.08 -6.23 -1.91
CA ASP A 716 4.84 -6.37 -3.15
C ASP A 716 5.14 -7.82 -3.54
N CYS A 717 5.27 -8.73 -2.58
CA CYS A 717 5.41 -10.16 -2.87
C CYS A 717 4.15 -10.71 -3.56
N ARG A 718 2.96 -10.31 -3.09
CA ARG A 718 1.67 -10.72 -3.64
C ARG A 718 1.42 -10.08 -5.00
N ILE A 719 1.71 -8.78 -5.14
CA ILE A 719 1.63 -8.04 -6.41
C ILE A 719 2.56 -8.66 -7.45
N ALA A 720 3.85 -8.85 -7.12
CA ALA A 720 4.81 -9.46 -8.05
C ALA A 720 4.44 -10.90 -8.40
N ALA A 721 3.90 -11.67 -7.44
CA ALA A 721 3.40 -13.01 -7.72
C ALA A 721 2.27 -12.97 -8.76
N ALA A 722 1.27 -12.10 -8.58
CA ALA A 722 0.17 -11.92 -9.53
C ALA A 722 0.67 -11.45 -10.89
N GLU A 723 1.46 -10.38 -10.96
CA GLU A 723 1.99 -9.80 -12.20
C GLU A 723 2.82 -10.83 -13.01
N SER A 724 3.54 -11.73 -12.32
CA SER A 724 4.40 -12.71 -12.98
C SER A 724 3.65 -13.74 -13.84
N LEU A 725 2.44 -14.14 -13.43
CA LEU A 725 1.72 -15.29 -14.00
C LEU A 725 1.45 -15.16 -15.50
N PRO A 726 0.87 -14.06 -16.01
CA PRO A 726 0.62 -13.90 -17.44
C PRO A 726 1.92 -13.92 -18.26
N PHE A 727 3.01 -13.33 -17.76
CA PHE A 727 4.30 -13.36 -18.43
C PHE A 727 4.94 -14.76 -18.43
N LEU A 728 4.83 -15.50 -17.33
CA LEU A 728 5.32 -16.87 -17.22
C LEU A 728 4.58 -17.81 -18.17
N LEU A 729 3.27 -17.63 -18.36
CA LEU A 729 2.49 -18.35 -19.35
C LEU A 729 2.96 -18.03 -20.78
N ASP A 730 3.23 -16.76 -21.09
CA ASP A 730 3.78 -16.38 -22.40
C ASP A 730 5.16 -16.98 -22.66
N CYS A 731 6.04 -16.98 -21.65
CA CYS A 731 7.35 -17.64 -21.73
C CYS A 731 7.21 -19.15 -21.98
N ALA A 732 6.22 -19.79 -21.36
CA ALA A 732 5.99 -21.23 -21.45
C ALA A 732 5.43 -21.70 -22.81
N ARG A 733 4.82 -20.80 -23.61
CA ARG A 733 4.21 -21.13 -24.91
C ARG A 733 5.15 -21.88 -25.86
N ILE A 734 6.44 -21.52 -25.88
CA ILE A 734 7.43 -22.14 -26.77
C ILE A 734 7.65 -23.64 -26.47
N ARG A 735 7.30 -24.10 -25.26
CA ARG A 735 7.40 -25.52 -24.87
C ARG A 735 6.19 -26.36 -25.30
N GLY A 736 5.17 -25.73 -25.87
CA GLY A 736 3.98 -26.37 -26.44
C GLY A 736 2.77 -26.42 -25.50
N ASP A 737 1.60 -26.63 -26.10
CA ASP A 737 0.28 -26.50 -25.44
C ASP A 737 0.10 -27.40 -24.21
N GLN A 738 0.67 -28.60 -24.21
CA GLN A 738 0.57 -29.51 -23.06
C GLN A 738 1.28 -28.93 -21.83
N TYR A 739 2.48 -28.39 -22.00
CA TYR A 739 3.25 -27.79 -20.90
C TYR A 739 2.54 -26.55 -20.35
N LEU A 740 1.98 -25.73 -21.25
CA LEU A 740 1.18 -24.57 -20.88
C LEU A 740 -0.08 -24.95 -20.10
N ALA A 741 -0.78 -26.00 -20.52
CA ALA A 741 -1.97 -26.51 -19.85
C ALA A 741 -1.65 -27.05 -18.45
N GLU A 742 -0.55 -27.80 -18.28
CA GLU A 742 -0.10 -28.31 -16.98
C GLU A 742 0.28 -27.16 -16.02
N MET A 743 0.95 -26.12 -16.53
CA MET A 743 1.23 -24.91 -15.76
C MET A 743 -0.05 -24.19 -15.33
N TRP A 744 -0.98 -23.97 -16.25
CA TRP A 744 -2.23 -23.28 -15.95
C TRP A 744 -3.11 -24.07 -14.97
N GLN A 745 -3.12 -25.40 -15.08
CA GLN A 745 -3.83 -26.28 -14.13
C GLN A 745 -3.33 -26.12 -12.69
N TYR A 746 -2.04 -25.81 -12.51
CA TYR A 746 -1.47 -25.50 -11.20
C TYR A 746 -1.79 -24.06 -10.73
N ILE A 747 -1.77 -23.10 -11.64
CA ILE A 747 -1.96 -21.66 -11.33
C ILE A 747 -3.43 -21.33 -11.02
N CYS A 748 -4.35 -21.72 -11.90
CA CYS A 748 -5.73 -21.22 -11.89
C CYS A 748 -6.49 -21.41 -10.57
N PRO A 749 -6.46 -22.59 -9.91
CA PRO A 749 -7.18 -22.78 -8.66
C PRO A 749 -6.69 -21.86 -7.54
N GLU A 750 -5.38 -21.62 -7.46
CA GLU A 750 -4.78 -20.77 -6.44
C GLU A 750 -5.01 -19.29 -6.75
N LEU A 751 -5.01 -18.90 -8.03
CA LEU A 751 -5.34 -17.55 -8.45
C LEU A 751 -6.80 -17.19 -8.16
N LEU A 752 -7.75 -18.09 -8.44
CA LEU A 752 -9.16 -17.90 -8.08
C LEU A 752 -9.33 -17.76 -6.56
N LYS A 753 -8.63 -18.60 -5.79
CA LYS A 753 -8.66 -18.52 -4.32
C LYS A 753 -8.06 -17.22 -3.80
N ALA A 754 -7.01 -16.71 -4.43
CA ALA A 754 -6.42 -15.42 -4.09
C ALA A 754 -7.43 -14.28 -4.31
N VAL A 755 -8.11 -14.23 -5.46
CA VAL A 755 -9.18 -13.24 -5.71
C VAL A 755 -10.29 -13.30 -4.64
N GLU A 756 -10.64 -14.48 -4.13
CA GLU A 756 -11.68 -14.58 -3.11
C GLU A 756 -11.24 -14.11 -1.71
N MET A 757 -9.97 -14.33 -1.36
CA MET A 757 -9.47 -14.20 0.01
C MET A 757 -8.61 -12.95 0.25
N GLU A 758 -8.25 -12.22 -0.80
CA GLU A 758 -7.40 -11.04 -0.72
C GLU A 758 -8.08 -9.92 0.10
N PRO A 759 -7.52 -9.53 1.26
CA PRO A 759 -8.10 -8.49 2.10
C PRO A 759 -7.93 -7.07 1.54
N GLU A 760 -6.83 -6.78 0.85
CA GLU A 760 -6.48 -5.44 0.41
C GLU A 760 -7.02 -5.17 -1.00
N LYS A 761 -7.83 -4.12 -1.16
CA LYS A 761 -8.56 -3.86 -2.41
C LYS A 761 -7.65 -3.53 -3.59
N ASP A 762 -6.56 -2.80 -3.36
CA ASP A 762 -5.60 -2.46 -4.40
C ASP A 762 -4.84 -3.70 -4.90
N ILE A 763 -4.47 -4.60 -3.98
CA ILE A 763 -3.84 -5.88 -4.33
C ILE A 763 -4.85 -6.79 -5.02
N LEU A 764 -6.10 -6.85 -4.53
CA LEU A 764 -7.18 -7.58 -5.18
C LEU A 764 -7.34 -7.16 -6.64
N ALA A 765 -7.28 -5.84 -6.92
CA ALA A 765 -7.35 -5.33 -8.27
C ALA A 765 -6.21 -5.86 -9.17
N GLU A 766 -4.97 -5.91 -8.66
CA GLU A 766 -3.83 -6.48 -9.39
C GLU A 766 -3.97 -7.99 -9.63
N VAL A 767 -4.46 -8.74 -8.63
CA VAL A 767 -4.72 -10.19 -8.75
C VAL A 767 -5.83 -10.46 -9.77
N MET A 768 -6.90 -9.67 -9.76
CA MET A 768 -8.00 -9.75 -10.74
C MET A 768 -7.54 -9.40 -12.15
N HIS A 769 -6.71 -8.36 -12.30
CA HIS A 769 -6.12 -7.98 -13.57
C HIS A 769 -5.22 -9.09 -14.14
N SER A 770 -4.38 -9.70 -13.29
CA SER A 770 -3.58 -10.86 -13.67
C SER A 770 -4.44 -12.03 -14.16
N LEU A 771 -5.56 -12.32 -13.49
CA LEU A 771 -6.51 -13.35 -13.93
C LEU A 771 -7.10 -13.03 -15.30
N ALA A 772 -7.53 -11.78 -15.53
CA ALA A 772 -8.04 -11.33 -16.83
C ALA A 772 -6.99 -11.52 -17.94
N GLN A 773 -5.75 -11.07 -17.71
CA GLN A 773 -4.66 -11.25 -18.67
C GLN A 773 -4.34 -12.72 -18.95
N CYS A 774 -4.37 -13.59 -17.93
CA CYS A 774 -4.17 -15.03 -18.11
C CYS A 774 -5.27 -15.64 -18.99
N ILE A 775 -6.54 -15.28 -18.76
CA ILE A 775 -7.69 -15.73 -19.57
C ILE A 775 -7.52 -15.27 -21.01
N GLU A 776 -7.20 -14.00 -21.23
CA GLU A 776 -7.02 -13.43 -22.57
C GLU A 776 -5.90 -14.14 -23.34
N LYS A 777 -4.74 -14.34 -22.68
CA LYS A 777 -3.56 -14.98 -23.28
C LYS A 777 -3.83 -16.45 -23.63
N LEU A 778 -4.50 -17.20 -22.77
CA LEU A 778 -4.77 -18.62 -22.97
C LEU A 778 -5.95 -18.87 -23.93
N GLY A 779 -6.91 -17.95 -23.97
CA GLY A 779 -8.05 -18.02 -24.86
C GLY A 779 -9.12 -19.05 -24.46
N ASN A 780 -9.94 -19.41 -25.44
CA ASN A 780 -11.09 -20.31 -25.25
C ASN A 780 -10.66 -21.69 -24.72
N GLY A 781 -11.36 -22.18 -23.69
CA GLY A 781 -11.10 -23.49 -23.08
C GLY A 781 -10.05 -23.47 -21.98
N CYS A 782 -9.55 -22.30 -21.57
CA CYS A 782 -8.63 -22.18 -20.44
C CYS A 782 -9.31 -22.51 -19.09
N LEU A 783 -10.63 -22.30 -18.97
CA LEU A 783 -11.40 -22.63 -17.77
C LEU A 783 -12.30 -23.83 -18.03
N ASN A 784 -12.24 -24.83 -17.15
CA ASN A 784 -13.23 -25.91 -17.14
C ASN A 784 -14.53 -25.48 -16.42
N ASP A 785 -15.59 -26.29 -16.53
CA ASP A 785 -16.91 -25.97 -15.95
C ASP A 785 -16.88 -25.66 -14.45
N HIS A 786 -16.02 -26.35 -13.68
CA HIS A 786 -15.88 -26.12 -12.25
C HIS A 786 -15.19 -24.78 -11.96
N GLN A 787 -14.08 -24.49 -12.65
CA GLN A 787 -13.35 -23.22 -12.52
C GLN A 787 -14.21 -22.03 -12.97
N MET A 788 -14.97 -22.19 -14.05
CA MET A 788 -15.91 -21.16 -14.53
C MET A 788 -17.02 -20.90 -13.51
N SER A 789 -17.59 -21.96 -12.92
CA SER A 789 -18.62 -21.82 -11.87
C SER A 789 -18.07 -21.11 -10.63
N GLU A 790 -16.83 -21.41 -10.26
CA GLU A 790 -16.16 -20.77 -9.13
C GLU A 790 -15.87 -19.29 -9.40
N LEU A 791 -15.36 -18.97 -10.59
CA LEU A 791 -15.18 -17.57 -11.01
C LEU A 791 -16.49 -16.79 -10.96
N VAL A 792 -17.58 -17.34 -11.47
CA VAL A 792 -18.90 -16.71 -11.40
C VAL A 792 -19.37 -16.49 -9.97
N ARG A 793 -19.13 -17.46 -9.07
CA ARG A 793 -19.45 -17.31 -7.64
C ARG A 793 -18.66 -16.17 -7.00
N ILE A 794 -17.37 -16.06 -7.32
CA ILE A 794 -16.49 -14.99 -6.84
C ILE A 794 -16.96 -13.62 -7.36
N LEU A 795 -17.26 -13.50 -8.65
CA LEU A 795 -17.77 -12.26 -9.25
C LEU A 795 -19.15 -11.88 -8.67
N ASP A 796 -20.05 -12.83 -8.44
CA ASP A 796 -21.35 -12.58 -7.79
C ASP A 796 -21.18 -12.06 -6.36
N LYS A 797 -20.27 -12.64 -5.58
CA LYS A 797 -19.92 -12.14 -4.23
C LYS A 797 -19.34 -10.72 -4.31
N THR A 798 -18.34 -10.50 -5.18
CA THR A 798 -17.69 -9.20 -5.36
C THR A 798 -18.70 -8.10 -5.69
N MET A 799 -19.66 -8.39 -6.58
CA MET A 799 -20.73 -7.47 -6.92
C MET A 799 -21.72 -7.21 -5.78
N LYS A 800 -22.02 -8.21 -4.95
CA LYS A 800 -22.85 -8.01 -3.75
C LYS A 800 -22.15 -7.12 -2.74
N ASP A 801 -20.88 -7.40 -2.47
CA ASP A 801 -20.07 -6.64 -1.52
C ASP A 801 -19.94 -5.17 -1.99
N HIS A 802 -19.80 -4.90 -3.29
CA HIS A 802 -19.86 -3.53 -3.87
C HIS A 802 -21.13 -2.78 -3.46
N PHE A 803 -22.29 -3.39 -3.63
CA PHE A 803 -23.57 -2.75 -3.29
C PHE A 803 -23.81 -2.64 -1.78
N GLU A 804 -23.30 -3.57 -0.98
CA GLU A 804 -23.37 -3.51 0.48
C GLU A 804 -22.53 -2.35 0.99
N ARG A 805 -21.27 -2.23 0.56
CA ARG A 805 -20.39 -1.10 0.90
C ARG A 805 -20.96 0.25 0.46
N GLN A 806 -21.54 0.32 -0.74
CA GLN A 806 -22.25 1.51 -1.19
C GLN A 806 -23.39 1.90 -0.22
N ALA A 807 -24.16 0.93 0.28
CA ALA A 807 -25.22 1.18 1.25
C ALA A 807 -24.66 1.58 2.63
N GLU A 808 -23.57 0.98 3.07
CA GLU A 808 -22.85 1.34 4.30
C GLU A 808 -22.37 2.79 4.25
N ARG A 809 -21.73 3.23 3.16
CA ARG A 809 -21.32 4.63 2.96
C ARG A 809 -22.52 5.58 3.03
N GLN A 810 -23.69 5.19 2.54
CA GLN A 810 -24.92 6.00 2.65
C GLN A 810 -25.46 6.07 4.09
N GLU A 811 -25.22 5.04 4.91
CA GLU A 811 -25.57 5.06 6.33
C GLU A 811 -24.57 5.88 7.14
N GLN A 812 -23.27 5.78 6.84
CA GLN A 812 -22.22 6.59 7.48
C GLN A 812 -22.46 8.10 7.30
N ARG A 813 -22.98 8.52 6.14
CA ARG A 813 -23.42 9.92 5.90
C ARG A 813 -24.53 10.42 6.83
N LYS A 814 -25.19 9.53 7.58
CA LYS A 814 -26.23 9.87 8.57
C LYS A 814 -25.71 9.91 10.00
N ASP A 815 -24.44 9.53 10.23
CA ASP A 815 -23.82 9.55 11.56
C ASP A 815 -23.76 10.99 12.11
N GLU A 816 -23.83 11.13 13.44
CA GLU A 816 -23.80 12.44 14.09
C GLU A 816 -22.46 13.18 13.95
N ASP A 817 -21.38 12.43 13.68
CA ASP A 817 -20.04 12.94 13.43
C ASP A 817 -19.76 13.18 11.93
N TYR A 818 -20.73 13.00 11.03
CA TYR A 818 -20.51 13.30 9.61
C TYR A 818 -20.12 14.77 9.39
N ASP A 819 -19.00 14.98 8.70
CA ASP A 819 -18.48 16.28 8.29
C ASP A 819 -17.83 16.21 6.89
N ASP A 820 -17.36 17.36 6.39
CA ASP A 820 -16.77 17.45 5.05
C ASP A 820 -15.52 16.55 4.87
N VAL A 821 -14.77 16.26 5.94
CA VAL A 821 -13.56 15.41 5.85
C VAL A 821 -13.96 13.94 5.83
N VAL A 822 -15.00 13.55 6.58
CA VAL A 822 -15.60 12.21 6.45
C VAL A 822 -16.14 12.00 5.04
N GLU A 823 -16.77 13.01 4.42
CA GLU A 823 -17.19 12.89 3.01
C GLU A 823 -15.99 12.68 2.07
N GLU A 824 -14.87 13.38 2.27
CA GLU A 824 -13.65 13.16 1.48
C GLU A 824 -13.18 11.69 1.60
N SER A 825 -13.08 11.14 2.81
CA SER A 825 -12.72 9.72 3.03
C SER A 825 -13.71 8.74 2.40
N LEU A 826 -15.02 9.03 2.47
CA LEU A 826 -16.05 8.20 1.86
C LEU A 826 -16.01 8.22 0.33
N LEU A 827 -15.50 9.29 -0.26
CA LEU A 827 -15.27 9.38 -1.70
C LEU A 827 -14.03 8.58 -2.09
N ASP A 828 -12.94 8.66 -1.30
CA ASP A 828 -11.74 7.84 -1.53
C ASP A 828 -12.07 6.33 -1.45
N GLU A 829 -12.89 5.90 -0.48
CA GLU A 829 -13.40 4.53 -0.40
C GLU A 829 -14.25 4.12 -1.62
N ASP A 830 -15.03 5.07 -2.17
CA ASP A 830 -15.83 4.85 -3.37
C ASP A 830 -14.93 4.68 -4.60
N ASP A 831 -13.88 5.49 -4.71
CA ASP A 831 -12.89 5.39 -5.79
C ASP A 831 -12.15 4.05 -5.76
N THR A 832 -11.78 3.53 -4.58
CA THR A 832 -11.19 2.19 -4.45
C THR A 832 -12.19 1.08 -4.84
N ASP A 833 -13.46 1.19 -4.44
CA ASP A 833 -14.49 0.22 -4.84
C ASP A 833 -14.74 0.25 -6.35
N VAL A 834 -14.76 1.44 -6.95
CA VAL A 834 -14.85 1.63 -8.40
C VAL A 834 -13.62 1.04 -9.08
N TYR A 835 -12.42 1.15 -8.51
CA TYR A 835 -11.21 0.53 -9.05
C TYR A 835 -11.36 -0.99 -9.16
N VAL A 836 -11.87 -1.66 -8.12
CA VAL A 836 -12.20 -3.09 -8.16
C VAL A 836 -13.27 -3.41 -9.20
N LEU A 837 -14.30 -2.56 -9.35
CA LEU A 837 -15.33 -2.73 -10.39
C LEU A 837 -14.73 -2.67 -11.80
N THR A 838 -13.70 -1.86 -12.03
CA THR A 838 -12.97 -1.85 -13.32
C THR A 838 -12.36 -3.22 -13.61
N LYS A 839 -11.85 -3.92 -12.59
CA LYS A 839 -11.24 -5.24 -12.75
C LYS A 839 -12.26 -6.35 -12.91
N VAL A 840 -13.47 -6.20 -12.36
CA VAL A 840 -14.62 -7.03 -12.75
C VAL A 840 -14.88 -6.87 -14.25
N SER A 841 -14.85 -5.64 -14.76
CA SER A 841 -14.98 -5.36 -16.20
C SER A 841 -13.85 -6.01 -17.00
N ASP A 842 -12.59 -5.90 -16.57
CA ASP A 842 -11.44 -6.54 -17.25
C ASP A 842 -11.63 -8.06 -17.39
N ILE A 843 -12.05 -8.75 -16.33
CA ILE A 843 -12.29 -10.20 -16.37
C ILE A 843 -13.42 -10.54 -17.34
N LEU A 844 -14.52 -9.78 -17.31
CA LEU A 844 -15.65 -10.00 -18.20
C LEU A 844 -15.29 -9.71 -19.66
N HIS A 845 -14.54 -8.66 -19.92
CA HIS A 845 -13.98 -8.34 -21.23
C HIS A 845 -13.15 -9.51 -21.75
N ALA A 846 -12.21 -10.03 -20.95
CA ALA A 846 -11.40 -11.19 -21.32
C ALA A 846 -12.25 -12.42 -21.64
N LEU A 847 -13.29 -12.70 -20.84
CA LEU A 847 -14.22 -13.81 -21.05
C LEU A 847 -15.03 -13.64 -22.34
N PHE A 848 -15.57 -12.45 -22.60
CA PHE A 848 -16.29 -12.14 -23.84
C PHE A 848 -15.38 -12.20 -25.06
N GLY A 849 -14.20 -11.60 -25.02
CA GLY A 849 -13.24 -11.61 -26.13
C GLY A 849 -12.80 -13.02 -26.52
N THR A 850 -12.62 -13.90 -25.53
CA THR A 850 -12.11 -15.27 -25.75
C THR A 850 -13.22 -16.30 -26.04
N HIS A 851 -14.34 -16.26 -25.31
CA HIS A 851 -15.41 -17.27 -25.40
C HIS A 851 -16.63 -16.80 -26.21
N LYS A 852 -16.75 -15.50 -26.49
CA LYS A 852 -17.77 -14.89 -27.35
C LYS A 852 -19.19 -15.29 -26.94
N GLU A 853 -20.04 -15.67 -27.90
CA GLU A 853 -21.43 -16.06 -27.64
C GLU A 853 -21.58 -17.29 -26.73
N ALA A 854 -20.54 -18.13 -26.58
CA ALA A 854 -20.58 -19.30 -25.72
C ALA A 854 -20.59 -18.94 -24.22
N PHE A 855 -20.14 -17.74 -23.85
CA PHE A 855 -20.15 -17.25 -22.47
C PHE A 855 -21.53 -16.74 -22.02
N LEU A 856 -22.42 -16.38 -22.97
CA LEU A 856 -23.73 -15.77 -22.66
C LEU A 856 -24.57 -16.55 -21.62
N PRO A 857 -24.72 -17.90 -21.68
CA PRO A 857 -25.48 -18.64 -20.68
C PRO A 857 -24.89 -18.57 -19.27
N VAL A 858 -23.57 -18.39 -19.17
CA VAL A 858 -22.88 -18.21 -17.90
C VAL A 858 -23.10 -16.79 -17.39
N TYR A 859 -22.93 -15.78 -18.26
CA TYR A 859 -23.16 -14.37 -17.97
C TYR A 859 -24.58 -14.06 -17.47
N GLU A 860 -25.60 -14.79 -17.93
CA GLU A 860 -26.99 -14.67 -17.46
C GLU A 860 -27.14 -14.77 -15.94
N GLN A 861 -26.21 -15.44 -15.25
CA GLN A 861 -26.21 -15.53 -13.78
C GLN A 861 -25.80 -14.22 -13.10
N LEU A 862 -24.95 -13.41 -13.74
CA LEU A 862 -24.44 -12.14 -13.22
C LEU A 862 -25.25 -10.93 -13.73
N LEU A 863 -26.05 -11.13 -14.79
CA LEU A 863 -26.85 -10.10 -15.45
C LEU A 863 -27.67 -9.18 -14.52
N PRO A 864 -28.30 -9.66 -13.43
CA PRO A 864 -29.04 -8.78 -12.52
C PRO A 864 -28.20 -7.66 -11.91
N HIS A 865 -26.91 -7.90 -11.66
CA HIS A 865 -26.00 -6.90 -11.09
C HIS A 865 -25.74 -5.76 -12.07
N PHE A 866 -25.43 -6.09 -13.33
CA PHE A 866 -25.13 -5.11 -14.37
C PHE A 866 -26.37 -4.34 -14.84
N ALA A 867 -27.55 -4.98 -14.79
CA ALA A 867 -28.82 -4.27 -14.97
C ALA A 867 -29.08 -3.27 -13.82
N LYS A 868 -28.71 -3.61 -12.58
CA LYS A 868 -28.84 -2.71 -11.42
C LYS A 868 -27.85 -1.54 -11.50
N LEU A 869 -26.59 -1.78 -11.86
CA LEU A 869 -25.55 -0.74 -12.00
C LEU A 869 -25.96 0.33 -13.04
N LEU A 870 -26.57 -0.08 -14.14
CA LEU A 870 -27.01 0.84 -15.20
C LEU A 870 -28.19 1.74 -14.78
N GLY A 871 -28.83 1.45 -13.64
CA GLY A 871 -30.00 2.18 -13.16
C GLY A 871 -29.73 3.68 -12.93
N PRO A 872 -30.70 4.56 -13.20
CA PRO A 872 -30.52 6.01 -13.10
C PRO A 872 -30.31 6.53 -11.67
N ALA A 873 -30.58 5.70 -10.66
CA ALA A 873 -30.34 6.01 -9.25
C ALA A 873 -28.90 5.72 -8.80
N GLN A 874 -28.11 5.02 -9.63
CA GLN A 874 -26.73 4.67 -9.30
C GLN A 874 -25.78 5.84 -9.56
N PRO A 875 -24.64 5.90 -8.86
CA PRO A 875 -23.59 6.88 -9.13
C PRO A 875 -23.06 6.71 -10.55
N TRP A 876 -22.42 7.76 -11.07
CA TRP A 876 -22.00 7.77 -12.46
C TRP A 876 -20.93 6.71 -12.82
N PRO A 877 -19.98 6.30 -11.94
CA PRO A 877 -19.03 5.25 -12.28
C PRO A 877 -19.73 3.90 -12.46
N ASP A 878 -20.72 3.57 -11.62
CA ASP A 878 -21.54 2.37 -11.79
C ASP A 878 -22.20 2.33 -13.17
N ARG A 879 -22.75 3.47 -13.61
CA ARG A 879 -23.40 3.57 -14.94
C ARG A 879 -22.38 3.44 -16.06
N GLN A 880 -21.21 4.05 -15.92
CA GLN A 880 -20.11 3.95 -16.90
C GLN A 880 -19.68 2.49 -17.05
N TRP A 881 -19.31 1.81 -15.96
CA TRP A 881 -18.79 0.45 -16.02
C TRP A 881 -19.86 -0.57 -16.42
N ALA A 882 -21.12 -0.33 -16.07
CA ALA A 882 -22.23 -1.11 -16.64
C ALA A 882 -22.30 -0.96 -18.17
N LEU A 883 -22.15 0.26 -18.71
CA LEU A 883 -22.11 0.48 -20.15
C LEU A 883 -20.94 -0.25 -20.79
N CYS A 884 -19.71 -0.14 -20.25
CA CYS A 884 -18.54 -0.85 -20.77
C CYS A 884 -18.78 -2.36 -20.90
N ILE A 885 -19.41 -2.99 -19.89
CA ILE A 885 -19.73 -4.42 -19.94
C ILE A 885 -20.81 -4.73 -21.00
N TRP A 886 -21.80 -3.86 -21.17
CA TRP A 886 -22.78 -4.01 -22.27
C TRP A 886 -22.15 -3.78 -23.64
N ASP A 887 -21.13 -2.96 -23.73
CA ASP A 887 -20.35 -2.73 -24.95
C ASP A 887 -19.59 -4.00 -25.33
N ASP A 888 -18.96 -4.69 -24.37
CA ASP A 888 -18.33 -6.00 -24.58
C ASP A 888 -19.33 -7.06 -25.05
N VAL A 889 -20.54 -7.07 -24.48
CA VAL A 889 -21.64 -7.95 -24.94
C VAL A 889 -21.97 -7.68 -26.40
N LEU A 890 -22.06 -6.40 -26.81
CA LEU A 890 -22.35 -6.00 -28.19
C LEU A 890 -21.22 -6.38 -29.14
N GLU A 891 -19.98 -6.04 -28.79
CA GLU A 891 -18.80 -6.21 -29.61
C GLU A 891 -18.47 -7.68 -29.86
N HIS A 892 -18.46 -8.49 -28.80
CA HIS A 892 -17.95 -9.86 -28.87
C HIS A 892 -19.03 -10.91 -29.14
N THR A 893 -20.32 -10.60 -28.94
CA THR A 893 -21.43 -11.54 -29.20
C THR A 893 -22.30 -11.15 -30.40
N GLY A 894 -22.11 -9.94 -30.93
CA GLY A 894 -22.71 -9.45 -32.17
C GLY A 894 -24.24 -9.53 -32.13
N PRO A 895 -24.92 -10.10 -33.14
CA PRO A 895 -26.38 -10.15 -33.19
C PRO A 895 -27.07 -10.91 -32.05
N HIS A 896 -26.35 -11.74 -31.28
CA HIS A 896 -26.94 -12.45 -30.14
C HIS A 896 -27.28 -11.50 -28.97
N SER A 897 -26.58 -10.37 -28.87
CA SER A 897 -26.80 -9.33 -27.86
C SER A 897 -28.23 -8.78 -27.88
N ILE A 898 -28.95 -8.87 -29.02
CA ILE A 898 -30.34 -8.40 -29.17
C ILE A 898 -31.32 -9.07 -28.21
N LYS A 899 -30.99 -10.27 -27.72
CA LYS A 899 -31.75 -10.96 -26.69
C LYS A 899 -31.85 -10.14 -25.39
N TYR A 900 -30.84 -9.33 -25.09
CA TYR A 900 -30.70 -8.58 -23.84
C TYR A 900 -31.00 -7.08 -23.99
N GLN A 901 -31.48 -6.64 -25.15
CA GLN A 901 -31.72 -5.22 -25.43
C GLN A 901 -32.64 -4.53 -24.40
N GLU A 902 -33.54 -5.28 -23.73
CA GLU A 902 -34.43 -4.74 -22.71
C GLU A 902 -33.70 -4.21 -21.47
N TYR A 903 -32.48 -4.69 -21.20
CA TYR A 903 -31.69 -4.30 -20.03
C TYR A 903 -30.89 -3.02 -20.27
N PHE A 904 -30.41 -2.78 -21.49
CA PHE A 904 -29.45 -1.70 -21.75
C PHE A 904 -29.86 -0.68 -22.80
N LEU A 905 -30.61 -1.08 -23.85
CA LEU A 905 -30.70 -0.28 -25.07
C LEU A 905 -31.31 1.11 -24.83
N SER A 906 -32.40 1.18 -24.07
CA SER A 906 -33.07 2.46 -23.77
C SER A 906 -32.19 3.39 -22.93
N LEU A 907 -31.49 2.83 -21.94
CA LEU A 907 -30.64 3.60 -21.04
C LEU A 907 -29.35 4.04 -21.75
N MET A 908 -28.73 3.16 -22.55
CA MET A 908 -27.58 3.50 -23.40
C MET A 908 -27.90 4.67 -24.34
N LEU A 909 -29.06 4.65 -25.01
CA LEU A 909 -29.51 5.78 -25.84
C LEU A 909 -29.73 7.07 -25.03
N GLU A 910 -30.20 6.97 -23.79
CA GLU A 910 -30.36 8.12 -22.89
C GLU A 910 -29.00 8.69 -22.47
N TYR A 911 -28.07 7.81 -22.09
CA TYR A 911 -26.76 8.16 -21.54
C TYR A 911 -25.78 8.74 -22.55
N ILE A 912 -26.04 8.68 -23.86
CA ILE A 912 -25.34 9.52 -24.86
C ILE A 912 -25.35 11.01 -24.46
N ASN A 913 -26.39 11.46 -23.74
CA ASN A 913 -26.51 12.83 -23.27
C ASN A 913 -26.45 12.96 -21.74
N ASP A 914 -25.79 12.02 -21.05
CA ASP A 914 -25.51 12.13 -19.61
C ASP A 914 -24.69 13.40 -19.30
N LYS A 915 -24.73 13.85 -18.04
CA LYS A 915 -23.96 15.00 -17.58
C LYS A 915 -22.47 14.68 -17.49
N GLN A 916 -22.11 13.45 -17.14
CA GLN A 916 -20.71 13.03 -16.99
C GLN A 916 -20.11 12.61 -18.34
N GLY A 917 -18.86 13.02 -18.58
CA GLY A 917 -18.16 12.81 -19.85
C GLY A 917 -17.93 11.32 -20.11
N GLU A 918 -17.49 10.62 -19.09
CA GLU A 918 -17.15 9.20 -19.07
C GLU A 918 -18.36 8.32 -19.40
N VAL A 919 -19.52 8.65 -18.85
CA VAL A 919 -20.79 7.97 -19.16
C VAL A 919 -21.21 8.21 -20.61
N ARG A 920 -21.02 9.44 -21.12
CA ARG A 920 -21.27 9.73 -22.55
C ARG A 920 -20.30 9.00 -23.46
N GLN A 921 -19.04 8.85 -23.05
CA GLN A 921 -18.01 8.13 -23.80
C GLN A 921 -18.41 6.67 -23.97
N ALA A 922 -18.65 5.96 -22.86
CA ALA A 922 -19.09 4.56 -22.87
C ALA A 922 -20.38 4.38 -23.69
N ALA A 923 -21.41 5.21 -23.46
CA ALA A 923 -22.65 5.13 -24.22
C ALA A 923 -22.44 5.35 -25.74
N SER A 924 -21.54 6.26 -26.12
CA SER A 924 -21.22 6.52 -27.53
C SER A 924 -20.45 5.36 -28.16
N TYR A 925 -19.47 4.80 -27.43
CA TYR A 925 -18.74 3.60 -27.84
C TYR A 925 -19.70 2.44 -28.09
N GLY A 926 -20.60 2.16 -27.13
CA GLY A 926 -21.67 1.16 -27.23
C GLY A 926 -22.52 1.27 -28.49
N ILE A 927 -22.95 2.48 -28.86
CA ILE A 927 -23.67 2.71 -30.11
C ILE A 927 -22.79 2.43 -31.34
N GLY A 928 -21.51 2.81 -31.30
CA GLY A 928 -20.55 2.52 -32.34
C GLY A 928 -20.38 1.01 -32.58
N VAL A 929 -20.12 0.25 -31.52
CA VAL A 929 -19.97 -1.21 -31.62
C VAL A 929 -21.28 -1.91 -31.93
N MET A 930 -22.42 -1.38 -31.47
CA MET A 930 -23.75 -1.86 -31.87
C MET A 930 -23.95 -1.77 -33.39
N ALA A 931 -23.51 -0.67 -34.01
CA ALA A 931 -23.59 -0.52 -35.46
C ALA A 931 -22.63 -1.48 -36.19
N GLN A 932 -21.41 -1.66 -35.66
CA GLN A 932 -20.36 -2.46 -36.28
C GLN A 932 -20.58 -3.98 -36.13
N HIS A 933 -21.04 -4.43 -34.97
CA HIS A 933 -21.11 -5.85 -34.59
C HIS A 933 -22.54 -6.36 -34.36
N GLY A 934 -23.47 -5.51 -33.87
CA GLY A 934 -24.82 -5.92 -33.48
C GLY A 934 -25.74 -6.34 -34.65
N GLY A 935 -25.40 -5.94 -35.89
CA GLY A 935 -26.13 -6.32 -37.10
C GLY A 935 -27.44 -5.54 -37.33
N SER A 936 -28.17 -5.95 -38.38
CA SER A 936 -29.33 -5.18 -38.89
C SER A 936 -30.51 -5.03 -37.91
N GLY A 937 -30.59 -5.86 -36.86
CA GLY A 937 -31.62 -5.75 -35.83
C GLY A 937 -31.57 -4.43 -35.05
N TYR A 938 -30.40 -3.79 -34.99
CA TYR A 938 -30.20 -2.50 -34.31
C TYR A 938 -30.31 -1.28 -35.24
N ALA A 939 -30.64 -1.45 -36.51
CA ALA A 939 -30.69 -0.34 -37.48
C ALA A 939 -31.60 0.82 -37.03
N GLN A 940 -32.72 0.50 -36.37
CA GLN A 940 -33.61 1.52 -35.81
C GLN A 940 -32.97 2.30 -34.65
N ALA A 941 -32.30 1.61 -33.74
CA ALA A 941 -31.61 2.24 -32.60
C ALA A 941 -30.44 3.11 -33.07
N CYS A 942 -29.64 2.62 -34.03
CA CYS A 942 -28.56 3.38 -34.66
C CYS A 942 -29.09 4.68 -35.29
N SER A 943 -30.23 4.62 -35.99
CA SER A 943 -30.87 5.82 -36.53
C SER A 943 -31.38 6.77 -35.45
N GLU A 944 -31.91 6.25 -34.33
CA GLU A 944 -32.37 7.07 -33.20
C GLU A 944 -31.21 7.74 -32.44
N ALA A 945 -30.04 7.10 -32.42
CA ALA A 945 -28.86 7.61 -31.73
C ALA A 945 -28.26 8.86 -32.40
N ILE A 946 -28.34 8.99 -33.72
CA ILE A 946 -27.68 10.09 -34.48
C ILE A 946 -28.01 11.48 -33.93
N PRO A 947 -29.29 11.89 -33.76
CA PRO A 947 -29.60 13.21 -33.19
C PRO A 947 -29.00 13.44 -31.80
N ARG A 948 -28.85 12.38 -31.00
CA ARG A 948 -28.29 12.44 -29.64
C ARG A 948 -26.77 12.59 -29.67
N LEU A 949 -26.10 11.82 -30.55
CA LEU A 949 -24.66 11.93 -30.80
C LEU A 949 -24.31 13.32 -31.35
N LEU A 950 -25.10 13.85 -32.29
CA LEU A 950 -24.93 15.20 -32.82
C LEU A 950 -24.98 16.27 -31.73
N LYS A 951 -25.83 16.11 -30.72
CA LYS A 951 -25.91 17.05 -29.60
C LYS A 951 -24.61 17.09 -28.79
N VAL A 952 -23.96 15.94 -28.58
CA VAL A 952 -22.64 15.88 -27.91
C VAL A 952 -21.58 16.58 -28.77
N ILE A 953 -21.53 16.23 -30.05
CA ILE A 953 -20.51 16.74 -30.98
C ILE A 953 -20.62 18.25 -31.20
N GLN A 954 -21.84 18.79 -31.15
CA GLN A 954 -22.14 20.20 -31.37
C GLN A 954 -22.16 21.02 -30.07
N ASP A 955 -21.86 20.42 -28.92
CA ASP A 955 -21.76 21.16 -27.68
C ASP A 955 -20.62 22.19 -27.77
N PRO A 956 -20.81 23.45 -27.31
CA PRO A 956 -19.76 24.46 -27.35
C PRO A 956 -18.45 24.04 -26.66
N GLU A 957 -18.55 23.21 -25.62
CA GLU A 957 -17.41 22.72 -24.84
C GLU A 957 -16.94 21.32 -25.29
N ALA A 958 -17.46 20.79 -26.40
CA ALA A 958 -17.16 19.43 -26.88
C ALA A 958 -15.67 19.15 -27.12
N ARG A 959 -14.85 20.19 -27.35
CA ARG A 959 -13.40 20.09 -27.56
C ARG A 959 -12.56 20.60 -26.39
N SER A 960 -13.18 20.79 -25.21
CA SER A 960 -12.45 21.01 -23.96
C SER A 960 -11.71 19.75 -23.52
N VAL A 961 -10.73 19.89 -22.62
CA VAL A 961 -9.92 18.77 -22.13
C VAL A 961 -10.80 17.66 -21.54
N ASP A 962 -11.84 18.03 -20.78
CA ASP A 962 -12.72 17.07 -20.11
C ASP A 962 -13.73 16.39 -21.05
N ASN A 963 -13.94 16.93 -22.27
CA ASN A 963 -15.02 16.48 -23.16
C ASN A 963 -14.54 16.00 -24.53
N ILE A 964 -13.24 16.07 -24.82
CA ILE A 964 -12.72 15.67 -26.12
C ILE A 964 -12.89 14.17 -26.36
N SER A 965 -12.55 13.31 -25.40
CA SER A 965 -12.68 11.84 -25.51
C SER A 965 -14.12 11.36 -25.76
N PRO A 966 -15.15 11.80 -24.99
CA PRO A 966 -16.54 11.44 -25.31
C PRO A 966 -17.01 12.00 -26.65
N THR A 967 -16.51 13.16 -27.06
CA THR A 967 -16.86 13.76 -28.36
C THR A 967 -16.26 12.96 -29.51
N GLU A 968 -15.01 12.52 -29.41
CA GLU A 968 -14.36 11.70 -30.44
C GLU A 968 -15.00 10.33 -30.56
N ASN A 969 -15.37 9.71 -29.43
CA ASN A 969 -16.19 8.50 -29.42
C ASN A 969 -17.56 8.71 -30.09
N ALA A 970 -18.22 9.86 -29.88
CA ALA A 970 -19.48 10.17 -30.57
C ALA A 970 -19.29 10.37 -32.09
N ILE A 971 -18.20 11.03 -32.52
CA ILE A 971 -17.83 11.17 -33.94
C ILE A 971 -17.60 9.79 -34.56
N SER A 972 -16.87 8.92 -33.87
CA SER A 972 -16.60 7.57 -34.32
C SER A 972 -17.84 6.69 -34.33
N ALA A 973 -18.75 6.82 -33.35
CA ALA A 973 -20.03 6.13 -33.38
C ALA A 973 -20.86 6.48 -34.63
N VAL A 974 -20.93 7.76 -35.01
CA VAL A 974 -21.56 8.18 -36.27
C VAL A 974 -20.84 7.58 -37.48
N THR A 975 -19.50 7.52 -37.44
CA THR A 975 -18.67 6.88 -38.48
C THR A 975 -19.05 5.40 -38.63
N LYS A 976 -19.08 4.64 -37.53
CA LYS A 976 -19.41 3.22 -37.50
C LYS A 976 -20.85 2.98 -37.98
N ILE A 977 -21.81 3.84 -37.62
CA ILE A 977 -23.19 3.78 -38.17
C ILE A 977 -23.20 3.96 -39.69
N CYS A 978 -22.54 5.00 -40.21
CA CYS A 978 -22.51 5.26 -41.66
C CYS A 978 -21.86 4.12 -42.45
N LYS A 979 -20.81 3.51 -41.88
CA LYS A 979 -20.04 2.45 -42.54
C LYS A 979 -20.74 1.09 -42.47
N TYR A 980 -21.24 0.70 -41.30
CA TYR A 980 -21.67 -0.67 -41.03
C TYR A 980 -23.18 -0.86 -40.94
N ASN A 981 -23.95 0.19 -40.59
CA ASN A 981 -25.41 0.10 -40.46
C ASN A 981 -26.16 1.28 -41.12
N PRO A 982 -25.95 1.55 -42.43
CA PRO A 982 -26.55 2.71 -43.09
C PRO A 982 -28.05 2.57 -43.42
N GLY A 983 -28.66 1.40 -43.18
CA GLY A 983 -29.96 1.02 -43.75
C GLY A 983 -31.14 1.95 -43.45
N ASN A 984 -31.08 2.67 -42.33
CA ASN A 984 -32.15 3.57 -41.85
C ASN A 984 -31.75 5.06 -41.82
N ILE A 985 -30.63 5.43 -42.43
CA ILE A 985 -30.09 6.81 -42.37
C ILE A 985 -29.80 7.36 -43.77
N ASN A 986 -29.75 8.68 -43.90
CA ASN A 986 -29.31 9.34 -45.13
C ASN A 986 -27.83 9.74 -45.02
N ILE A 987 -26.94 8.90 -45.54
CA ILE A 987 -25.48 9.12 -45.47
C ILE A 987 -25.08 10.44 -46.15
N ASP A 988 -25.72 10.79 -47.27
CA ASP A 988 -25.39 11.99 -48.04
C ASP A 988 -25.67 13.28 -47.25
N GLU A 989 -26.65 13.27 -46.35
CA GLU A 989 -26.91 14.40 -45.45
C GLU A 989 -25.87 14.47 -44.32
N ILE A 990 -25.32 13.35 -43.88
CA ILE A 990 -24.40 13.27 -42.73
C ILE A 990 -22.96 13.61 -43.13
N ILE A 991 -22.48 13.13 -44.28
CA ILE A 991 -21.07 13.26 -44.71
C ILE A 991 -20.54 14.70 -44.61
N PRO A 992 -21.24 15.75 -45.08
CA PRO A 992 -20.74 17.12 -44.98
C PRO A 992 -20.54 17.60 -43.54
N HIS A 993 -21.43 17.20 -42.63
CA HIS A 993 -21.31 17.51 -41.21
C HIS A 993 -20.20 16.70 -40.56
N TRP A 994 -20.14 15.40 -40.85
CA TRP A 994 -19.11 14.52 -40.33
C TRP A 994 -17.69 14.99 -40.68
N LEU A 995 -17.47 15.39 -41.93
CA LEU A 995 -16.20 15.97 -42.38
C LEU A 995 -15.87 17.27 -41.62
N SER A 996 -16.89 17.98 -41.14
CA SER A 996 -16.72 19.22 -40.38
C SER A 996 -16.19 19.01 -38.97
N TRP A 997 -16.36 17.81 -38.40
CA TRP A 997 -15.92 17.49 -37.03
C TRP A 997 -14.46 17.08 -36.94
N LEU A 998 -13.86 16.65 -38.06
CA LEU A 998 -12.46 16.23 -38.13
C LEU A 998 -11.48 17.42 -38.04
N PRO A 999 -10.28 17.22 -37.45
CA PRO A 999 -9.64 15.94 -37.10
C PRO A 999 -10.00 15.35 -35.71
N VAL A 1000 -9.61 14.09 -35.47
CA VAL A 1000 -9.63 13.40 -34.17
C VAL A 1000 -8.22 12.91 -33.81
N TRP A 1001 -7.86 12.88 -32.52
CA TRP A 1001 -6.51 12.51 -32.08
C TRP A 1001 -6.37 12.08 -30.62
N GLU A 1002 -7.38 12.24 -29.77
CA GLU A 1002 -7.28 11.89 -28.36
C GLU A 1002 -7.47 10.39 -28.14
N ASP A 1003 -8.45 9.79 -28.83
CA ASP A 1003 -8.73 8.37 -28.77
C ASP A 1003 -8.12 7.65 -29.99
N GLU A 1004 -6.98 6.99 -29.78
CA GLU A 1004 -6.20 6.34 -30.85
C GLU A 1004 -6.96 5.18 -31.50
N GLU A 1005 -7.74 4.41 -30.71
CA GLU A 1005 -8.54 3.29 -31.21
C GLU A 1005 -9.67 3.78 -32.11
N GLU A 1006 -10.39 4.81 -31.67
CA GLU A 1006 -11.48 5.39 -32.44
C GLU A 1006 -10.98 6.19 -33.65
N ALA A 1007 -9.79 6.81 -33.57
CA ALA A 1007 -9.15 7.48 -34.71
C ALA A 1007 -8.96 6.52 -35.89
N VAL A 1008 -8.59 5.26 -35.65
CA VAL A 1008 -8.42 4.25 -36.71
C VAL A 1008 -9.71 4.04 -37.50
N HIS A 1009 -10.87 3.99 -36.83
CA HIS A 1009 -12.16 3.83 -37.47
C HIS A 1009 -12.55 5.06 -38.31
N VAL A 1010 -12.35 6.26 -37.76
CA VAL A 1010 -12.66 7.54 -38.39
C VAL A 1010 -11.83 7.75 -39.65
N TYR A 1011 -10.50 7.63 -39.57
CA TYR A 1011 -9.62 7.81 -40.72
C TYR A 1011 -9.70 6.65 -41.71
N GLY A 1012 -9.97 5.43 -41.24
CA GLY A 1012 -10.27 4.29 -42.10
C GLY A 1012 -11.47 4.53 -43.00
N TYR A 1013 -12.57 5.05 -42.45
CA TYR A 1013 -13.74 5.44 -43.23
C TYR A 1013 -13.47 6.63 -44.16
N LEU A 1014 -12.68 7.62 -43.72
CA LEU A 1014 -12.26 8.73 -44.58
C LEU A 1014 -11.52 8.22 -45.83
N CYS A 1015 -10.59 7.27 -45.64
CA CYS A 1015 -9.87 6.64 -46.75
C CYS A 1015 -10.82 5.90 -47.69
N ASP A 1016 -11.77 5.13 -47.15
CA ASP A 1016 -12.79 4.44 -47.95
C ASP A 1016 -13.55 5.43 -48.85
N LEU A 1017 -14.01 6.57 -48.31
CA LEU A 1017 -14.76 7.58 -49.05
C LEU A 1017 -13.91 8.27 -50.14
N ILE A 1018 -12.64 8.57 -49.85
CA ILE A 1018 -11.73 9.20 -50.82
C ILE A 1018 -11.43 8.24 -51.98
N GLU A 1019 -11.12 6.98 -51.67
CA GLU A 1019 -10.82 5.95 -52.68
C GLU A 1019 -12.05 5.63 -53.56
N MET A 1020 -13.25 5.70 -53.00
CA MET A 1020 -14.50 5.61 -53.74
C MET A 1020 -14.82 6.85 -54.59
N ASN A 1021 -14.01 7.91 -54.51
CA ASN A 1021 -14.27 9.21 -55.14
C ASN A 1021 -15.64 9.81 -54.76
N HIS A 1022 -16.00 9.73 -53.47
CA HIS A 1022 -17.29 10.22 -53.00
C HIS A 1022 -17.46 11.74 -53.26
N PRO A 1023 -18.46 12.19 -54.06
CA PRO A 1023 -18.56 13.58 -54.50
C PRO A 1023 -18.63 14.60 -53.35
N LEU A 1024 -19.28 14.23 -52.25
CA LEU A 1024 -19.45 15.11 -51.08
C LEU A 1024 -18.17 15.28 -50.24
N VAL A 1025 -17.23 14.34 -50.30
CA VAL A 1025 -15.97 14.41 -49.53
C VAL A 1025 -14.97 15.34 -50.22
N LEU A 1026 -14.75 15.15 -51.52
CA LEU A 1026 -13.88 16.03 -52.30
C LEU A 1026 -14.51 17.42 -52.50
N GLY A 1027 -15.84 17.48 -52.57
CA GLY A 1027 -16.61 18.68 -52.89
C GLY A 1027 -16.55 19.04 -54.38
N GLU A 1028 -17.36 20.01 -54.80
CA GLU A 1028 -17.30 20.50 -56.18
C GLU A 1028 -15.89 21.01 -56.52
N ASN A 1029 -15.34 20.53 -57.64
CA ASN A 1029 -13.97 20.84 -58.09
C ASN A 1029 -12.88 20.58 -57.03
N SER A 1030 -13.07 19.58 -56.17
CA SER A 1030 -12.10 19.23 -55.11
C SER A 1030 -11.84 20.36 -54.10
N GLN A 1031 -12.83 21.24 -53.87
CA GLN A 1031 -12.68 22.39 -52.97
C GLN A 1031 -12.33 22.03 -51.51
N ASN A 1032 -12.66 20.82 -51.05
CA ASN A 1032 -12.35 20.38 -49.69
C ASN A 1032 -10.92 19.84 -49.54
N LEU A 1033 -10.20 19.66 -50.66
CA LEU A 1033 -8.88 19.03 -50.69
C LEU A 1033 -7.84 19.71 -49.77
N PRO A 1034 -7.74 21.05 -49.67
CA PRO A 1034 -6.81 21.69 -48.73
C PRO A 1034 -7.08 21.29 -47.27
N ARG A 1035 -8.35 21.29 -46.86
CA ARG A 1035 -8.75 20.87 -45.52
C ARG A 1035 -8.47 19.39 -45.27
N LEU A 1036 -8.76 18.53 -46.26
CA LEU A 1036 -8.49 17.10 -46.18
C LEU A 1036 -7.01 16.80 -45.92
N LEU A 1037 -6.09 17.51 -46.58
CA LEU A 1037 -4.66 17.37 -46.30
C LEU A 1037 -4.32 17.74 -44.85
N THR A 1038 -4.88 18.83 -44.32
CA THR A 1038 -4.67 19.21 -42.91
C THR A 1038 -5.20 18.14 -41.95
N VAL A 1039 -6.41 17.64 -42.19
CA VAL A 1039 -7.03 16.57 -41.39
C VAL A 1039 -6.20 15.28 -41.43
N MET A 1040 -5.59 14.93 -42.57
CA MET A 1040 -4.77 13.72 -42.70
C MET A 1040 -3.36 13.86 -42.12
N VAL A 1041 -2.86 15.08 -41.91
CA VAL A 1041 -1.53 15.34 -41.32
C VAL A 1041 -1.60 15.41 -39.79
N GLU A 1042 -2.69 15.96 -39.25
CA GLU A 1042 -2.85 16.16 -37.81
C GLU A 1042 -2.67 14.90 -36.94
N PRO A 1043 -3.24 13.72 -37.27
CA PRO A 1043 -3.07 12.53 -36.43
C PRO A 1043 -1.60 12.06 -36.35
N PHE A 1044 -0.80 12.27 -37.39
CA PHE A 1044 0.64 11.98 -37.32
C PHE A 1044 1.41 13.00 -36.47
N ARG A 1045 0.97 14.26 -36.45
CA ARG A 1045 1.57 15.32 -35.61
C ARG A 1045 1.29 15.06 -34.13
N ARG A 1046 0.09 14.56 -33.83
CA ARG A 1046 -0.38 14.21 -32.50
C ARG A 1046 -0.01 12.79 -32.08
N GLU A 1047 0.69 12.06 -32.93
CA GLU A 1047 1.11 10.66 -32.73
C GLU A 1047 -0.06 9.66 -32.60
N ALA A 1048 -1.31 10.10 -32.82
CA ALA A 1048 -2.51 9.28 -32.74
C ALA A 1048 -2.62 8.18 -33.82
N ILE A 1049 -1.82 8.25 -34.89
CA ILE A 1049 -1.72 7.19 -35.91
C ILE A 1049 -0.25 6.94 -36.23
N ASP A 1050 0.18 5.69 -36.05
CA ASP A 1050 1.51 5.27 -36.50
C ASP A 1050 1.57 5.24 -38.03
N LYS A 1051 2.57 5.94 -38.58
CA LYS A 1051 2.91 5.94 -40.02
C LYS A 1051 3.24 4.56 -40.58
N THR A 1052 3.64 3.59 -39.74
CA THR A 1052 3.96 2.22 -40.17
C THR A 1052 2.76 1.27 -40.14
N SER A 1053 1.66 1.66 -39.49
CA SER A 1053 0.41 0.91 -39.48
C SER A 1053 -0.20 0.79 -40.89
N GLU A 1054 -1.06 -0.22 -41.12
CA GLU A 1054 -1.75 -0.41 -42.39
C GLU A 1054 -2.53 0.85 -42.81
N LEU A 1055 -3.23 1.46 -41.86
CA LEU A 1055 -3.96 2.70 -42.07
C LEU A 1055 -3.02 3.89 -42.32
N GLY A 1056 -1.95 4.02 -41.55
CA GLY A 1056 -0.94 5.05 -41.74
C GLY A 1056 -0.34 5.02 -43.16
N VAL A 1057 0.01 3.84 -43.65
CA VAL A 1057 0.50 3.63 -45.02
C VAL A 1057 -0.56 4.01 -46.05
N ARG A 1058 -1.83 3.63 -45.82
CA ARG A 1058 -2.97 3.98 -46.68
C ARG A 1058 -3.17 5.49 -46.78
N MET A 1059 -3.13 6.20 -45.66
CA MET A 1059 -3.20 7.66 -45.58
C MET A 1059 -2.03 8.34 -46.31
N LEU A 1060 -0.80 7.85 -46.10
CA LEU A 1060 0.39 8.37 -46.79
C LEU A 1060 0.31 8.20 -48.32
N ASN A 1061 -0.26 7.10 -48.80
CA ASN A 1061 -0.45 6.87 -50.22
C ASN A 1061 -1.43 7.88 -50.84
N ILE A 1062 -2.50 8.23 -50.14
CA ILE A 1062 -3.44 9.29 -50.55
C ILE A 1062 -2.72 10.65 -50.58
N LEU A 1063 -1.94 10.99 -49.55
CA LEU A 1063 -1.15 12.23 -49.51
C LEU A 1063 -0.16 12.32 -50.69
N ARG A 1064 0.52 11.23 -51.02
CA ARG A 1064 1.43 11.12 -52.18
C ARG A 1064 0.68 11.26 -53.50
N GLN A 1065 -0.52 10.72 -53.61
CA GLN A 1065 -1.33 10.86 -54.81
C GLN A 1065 -1.67 12.33 -55.08
N VAL A 1066 -2.00 13.11 -54.04
CA VAL A 1066 -2.23 14.56 -54.17
C VAL A 1066 -0.93 15.29 -54.57
N GLN A 1067 0.22 14.88 -54.03
CA GLN A 1067 1.53 15.45 -54.38
C GLN A 1067 1.85 15.36 -55.87
N THR A 1068 1.33 14.36 -56.59
CA THR A 1068 1.55 14.23 -58.05
C THR A 1068 1.02 15.42 -58.85
N ASN A 1069 0.07 16.20 -58.31
CA ASN A 1069 -0.40 17.45 -58.88
C ASN A 1069 0.26 18.63 -58.15
N GLY A 1070 1.46 19.01 -58.61
CA GLY A 1070 2.32 19.98 -57.93
C GLY A 1070 1.67 21.35 -57.66
N ASP A 1071 0.86 21.85 -58.59
CA ASP A 1071 0.21 23.16 -58.43
C ASP A 1071 -0.90 23.12 -57.36
N ILE A 1072 -1.71 22.07 -57.35
CA ILE A 1072 -2.76 21.86 -56.33
C ILE A 1072 -2.14 21.57 -54.97
N PHE A 1073 -1.11 20.72 -54.93
CA PHE A 1073 -0.42 20.37 -53.69
C PHE A 1073 0.20 21.60 -53.01
N GLN A 1074 0.92 22.44 -53.76
CA GLN A 1074 1.49 23.68 -53.20
C GLN A 1074 0.41 24.66 -52.72
N ALA A 1075 -0.72 24.75 -53.42
CA ALA A 1075 -1.85 25.58 -53.00
C ALA A 1075 -2.50 25.08 -51.69
N CYS A 1076 -2.53 23.76 -51.46
CA CYS A 1076 -2.99 23.15 -50.22
C CYS A 1076 -1.98 23.34 -49.07
N VAL A 1077 -0.70 23.07 -49.31
CA VAL A 1077 0.38 23.20 -48.31
C VAL A 1077 0.49 24.64 -47.79
N GLY A 1078 0.28 25.63 -48.67
CA GLY A 1078 0.28 27.04 -48.28
C GLY A 1078 -0.80 27.45 -47.26
N GLN A 1079 -1.80 26.59 -47.00
CA GLN A 1079 -2.86 26.82 -46.01
C GLN A 1079 -2.59 26.15 -44.65
N MET A 1080 -1.51 25.36 -44.54
CA MET A 1080 -1.13 24.66 -43.31
C MET A 1080 -0.27 25.55 -42.39
N SER A 1081 -0.28 25.25 -41.09
CA SER A 1081 0.65 25.88 -40.13
C SER A 1081 2.11 25.46 -40.38
N PRO A 1082 3.12 26.21 -39.91
CA PRO A 1082 4.53 25.83 -40.06
C PRO A 1082 4.85 24.44 -39.48
N GLU A 1083 4.20 24.09 -38.35
CA GLU A 1083 4.35 22.77 -37.73
C GLU A 1083 3.77 21.67 -38.61
N GLN A 1084 2.55 21.86 -39.14
CA GLN A 1084 1.91 20.90 -40.05
C GLN A 1084 2.72 20.72 -41.35
N GLN A 1085 3.31 21.81 -41.88
CA GLN A 1085 4.21 21.73 -43.02
C GLN A 1085 5.47 20.93 -42.71
N ALA A 1086 6.04 21.10 -41.51
CA ALA A 1086 7.20 20.34 -41.06
C ALA A 1086 6.87 18.85 -40.94
N THR A 1087 5.74 18.50 -40.30
CA THR A 1087 5.26 17.11 -40.18
C THR A 1087 5.02 16.51 -41.56
N LEU A 1088 4.27 17.18 -42.45
CA LEU A 1088 4.03 16.70 -43.81
C LEU A 1088 5.34 16.48 -44.59
N SER A 1089 6.30 17.40 -44.44
CA SER A 1089 7.61 17.27 -45.07
C SER A 1089 8.37 16.06 -44.54
N GLN A 1090 8.34 15.81 -43.24
CA GLN A 1090 8.96 14.62 -42.63
C GLN A 1090 8.32 13.32 -43.11
N LEU A 1091 6.98 13.26 -43.13
CA LEU A 1091 6.21 12.10 -43.59
C LEU A 1091 6.48 11.76 -45.06
N LEU A 1092 6.69 12.77 -45.90
CA LEU A 1092 6.99 12.58 -47.32
C LEU A 1092 8.49 12.40 -47.62
N ALA A 1093 9.38 12.81 -46.72
CA ALA A 1093 10.84 12.70 -46.89
C ALA A 1093 11.42 11.35 -46.43
N GLN A 1094 10.76 10.65 -45.51
CA GLN A 1094 11.18 9.33 -45.04
C GLN A 1094 10.63 8.24 -45.97
N SER A 1095 11.42 7.94 -47.01
CA SER A 1095 11.38 6.66 -47.73
C SER A 1095 12.80 6.13 -47.86
#